data_AF-E6U6Z9-F1
#
_entry.id   AF-E6U6Z9-F1
#
_cell.length_a   1.000
_cell.length_b   1.000
_cell.length_c   1.000
_cell.angle_alpha   90.00
_cell.angle_beta   90.00
_cell.angle_gamma   90.00
#
_symmetry.space_group_name_H-M   'P 1'
#
loop_
_entity.id
_entity.type
_entity.pdbx_description
1 polymer ?
#
loop_
_entity_poly.entity_id
_entity_poly.type
_entity_poly.pdbx_seq_one_letter_code
_entity_poly.pdbx_strand_id
1 'polypeptide(L)'
;MKRRNANPFRRVVCAVTILCAFTVTYAVCAAEPPTSCSTTSAVTSTSGASSVGSTGSTASGSVSSSISSSGVSATASSPSLHQDTAVGTIPRLTIDTPTPDSANTAGGKLQISGWALGSGGVSKVTVSIDGTVAADNIPVDGARPDVNNAFPGYTDGATSGYATAVDISGLSFGEHKLTVSATLNSGSAGAQSTVTFVKQSPLLTLDWPVSGTNLQTGSVQVSGWALTYAGQPNVDIYLDNNHVATVTANGSRPDVGNAYPGYPSASASGFGYTLNIAAAGSHTVAVRITSDGQTETRSATINVSARPSLMTIDAPGANACVNSSQMQVSGWTLGDGGVQSVTISVDGAVVQTNIPVNGARPDVNNAFPGYTGGAASGYAAAVDISGLSFGSHKLTVSATLNNGSAGAQSTVTFVKQSPLLTLDWPASGASMQTGSVQVSGWALTYTGQPTVSIYLDNKKVGSVTANRPRADVGNAFPSYPSASASGFDYTLDITSAGSHTVSVQVTSDGQTETRSATVNVSAKPSLVTIDAPGANACANSSQMQVSGWALGDGGVQSVTFSIDGAVVQTNIPVNGARPDVNNAFPGYTGGATSGYAAAVDISSLSFGEHKLTVSTTLNNGSAGAQSTVTFIKPSPYLTLDAPANGANLTSNTVQVSGWALSYAGQPNVDIYLDGNKMATVTANNPRADVGNVFPTYTYAAYSGFSYVLQNVAGGTHQVKVQFTSDNGTTMSVSVTVTVPGLVTVVEKPFDTTLNLLAGYNGVTPSSIDPNLLFADAVSKYEFMSLYGMQGVTADDINEMLTNCGVLTGQGQAVVDAAARYNINPVYLAAHMRVETGNGTSTLAKGVQVTAGTYTDSYGRTVTVAASGTYYNLLGIHADDASPVTDGSEYAASQNWNTVAAAIAGGAQWISRNYINNSQLNTVSFSGYYDQPTLYEMKWDPEGTALHNARGSSEYATDEDWAFSIAKIMAQYSDIFTDKNVTFYLPQFNS
;
A
#
# COMPACT_ATOMS: atom_id res chain seq x y z
N MET A 1 -15.58 -13.39 -41.52
CA MET A 1 -16.24 -14.73 -41.41
C MET A 1 -16.59 -15.00 -39.95
N LYS A 2 -17.61 -15.83 -39.64
CA LYS A 2 -17.96 -16.22 -38.26
C LYS A 2 -17.27 -17.53 -37.85
N ARG A 3 -16.63 -17.57 -36.68
CA ARG A 3 -16.50 -18.77 -35.81
C ARG A 3 -16.56 -18.35 -34.33
N ARG A 4 -16.95 -19.28 -33.45
CA ARG A 4 -17.11 -19.10 -31.99
C ARG A 4 -16.17 -20.05 -31.24
N ASN A 5 -16.03 -19.83 -29.93
CA ASN A 5 -15.39 -20.69 -28.92
C ASN A 5 -13.84 -20.73 -29.03
N ALA A 6 -13.07 -21.03 -27.98
CA ALA A 6 -13.44 -21.51 -26.63
C ALA A 6 -12.64 -20.80 -25.51
N ASN A 7 -13.02 -21.05 -24.25
CA ASN A 7 -12.43 -20.46 -23.04
C ASN A 7 -11.76 -21.55 -22.17
N PRO A 8 -10.48 -21.44 -21.74
CA PRO A 8 -9.84 -22.43 -20.86
C PRO A 8 -9.27 -21.90 -19.53
N PHE A 9 -9.83 -22.43 -18.44
CA PHE A 9 -9.14 -22.99 -17.25
C PHE A 9 -8.02 -22.25 -16.47
N ARG A 10 -8.39 -21.93 -15.21
CA ARG A 10 -7.75 -22.26 -13.92
C ARG A 10 -6.26 -21.93 -13.63
N ARG A 11 -6.07 -21.43 -12.40
CA ARG A 11 -4.79 -21.29 -11.67
C ARG A 11 -4.02 -22.62 -11.59
N VAL A 12 -2.69 -22.51 -11.69
CA VAL A 12 -1.73 -23.52 -11.22
C VAL A 12 -1.00 -22.95 -10.00
N VAL A 13 -0.80 -23.78 -8.97
CA VAL A 13 0.08 -23.48 -7.84
C VAL A 13 1.26 -24.44 -7.92
N CYS A 14 2.47 -23.93 -8.19
CA CYS A 14 3.69 -24.71 -8.11
C CYS A 14 4.29 -24.58 -6.71
N ALA A 15 4.39 -25.70 -5.99
CA ALA A 15 5.30 -25.82 -4.87
C ALA A 15 6.73 -26.06 -5.40
N VAL A 16 7.73 -25.45 -4.77
CA VAL A 16 9.14 -25.79 -4.98
C VAL A 16 9.74 -26.15 -3.63
N THR A 17 10.17 -27.40 -3.50
CA THR A 17 10.85 -27.91 -2.32
C THR A 17 12.33 -28.12 -2.66
N ILE A 18 13.22 -27.43 -1.95
CA ILE A 18 14.66 -27.75 -1.94
C ILE A 18 15.09 -27.85 -0.49
N LEU A 19 15.54 -29.04 -0.11
CA LEU A 19 16.33 -29.23 1.12
C LEU A 19 17.76 -28.75 0.85
N CYS A 20 18.36 -28.11 1.85
CA CYS A 20 19.74 -28.42 2.21
C CYS A 20 19.92 -28.18 3.71
N ALA A 21 20.68 -29.04 4.38
CA ALA A 21 20.82 -29.05 5.83
C ALA A 21 22.25 -28.72 6.26
N PHE A 22 22.39 -27.99 7.37
CA PHE A 22 23.60 -28.02 8.19
C PHE A 22 23.20 -28.02 9.66
N THR A 23 23.53 -29.10 10.36
CA THR A 23 23.32 -29.27 11.80
C THR A 23 24.59 -28.91 12.56
N VAL A 24 24.47 -28.07 13.59
CA VAL A 24 25.44 -27.99 14.68
C VAL A 24 24.69 -28.22 15.99
N THR A 25 25.06 -29.28 16.69
CA THR A 25 24.38 -29.74 17.91
C THR A 25 25.16 -29.29 19.14
N TYR A 26 24.48 -28.79 20.18
CA TYR A 26 24.88 -29.03 21.57
C TYR A 26 23.67 -29.10 22.50
N ALA A 27 23.82 -29.82 23.60
CA ALA A 27 22.72 -30.39 24.37
C ALA A 27 21.99 -29.38 25.29
N VAL A 28 20.71 -29.67 25.53
CA VAL A 28 19.92 -29.17 26.67
C VAL A 28 19.42 -30.39 27.44
N CYS A 29 19.67 -30.47 28.74
CA CYS A 29 19.09 -31.50 29.59
C CYS A 29 17.66 -31.12 29.97
N ALA A 30 16.70 -32.00 29.72
CA ALA A 30 15.35 -31.90 30.27
C ALA A 30 15.26 -32.71 31.58
N ALA A 31 14.50 -32.18 32.54
CA ALA A 31 14.08 -32.91 33.75
C ALA A 31 12.54 -32.90 33.79
N GLU A 32 11.95 -34.03 34.16
CA GLU A 32 10.51 -34.28 34.02
C GLU A 32 9.69 -33.75 35.22
N PRO A 33 8.43 -33.33 35.01
CA PRO A 33 7.50 -33.02 36.10
C PRO A 33 6.85 -34.31 36.65
N PRO A 34 6.70 -34.46 37.97
CA PRO A 34 6.06 -35.64 38.56
C PRO A 34 4.54 -35.64 38.33
N THR A 35 3.99 -36.80 37.98
CA THR A 35 2.55 -37.01 37.80
C THR A 35 1.81 -37.15 39.13
N SER A 36 0.54 -36.76 39.12
CA SER A 36 -0.39 -36.98 40.24
C SER A 36 -0.87 -38.43 40.31
N CYS A 37 -1.21 -38.87 41.53
CA CYS A 37 -2.03 -40.07 41.74
C CYS A 37 -3.06 -39.80 42.84
N SER A 38 -4.23 -40.41 42.77
CA SER A 38 -5.40 -40.10 43.58
C SER A 38 -5.77 -41.21 44.57
N THR A 39 -6.32 -40.82 45.71
CA THR A 39 -7.12 -41.71 46.58
C THR A 39 -8.35 -40.98 47.10
N THR A 40 -9.53 -41.43 46.69
CA THR A 40 -10.84 -40.91 47.12
C THR A 40 -11.27 -41.55 48.44
N SER A 41 -11.91 -40.80 49.33
CA SER A 41 -13.00 -41.30 50.20
C SER A 41 -13.79 -40.15 50.84
N ALA A 42 -15.07 -40.40 51.07
CA ALA A 42 -16.05 -39.52 51.73
C ALA A 42 -16.72 -40.34 52.88
N VAL A 43 -17.67 -39.87 53.73
CA VAL A 43 -18.49 -38.65 53.75
C VAL A 43 -19.10 -38.43 55.17
N THR A 44 -19.62 -37.23 55.47
CA THR A 44 -20.54 -36.80 56.58
C THR A 44 -20.43 -37.31 58.04
N SER A 45 -20.14 -36.36 58.94
CA SER A 45 -20.91 -35.94 60.15
C SER A 45 -22.04 -36.79 60.77
N THR A 46 -22.09 -36.81 62.12
CA THR A 46 -23.33 -36.69 62.94
C THR A 46 -23.05 -36.00 64.29
N SER A 47 -24.09 -35.68 65.07
CA SER A 47 -24.05 -34.72 66.19
C SER A 47 -24.59 -35.23 67.54
N GLY A 48 -23.90 -34.87 68.64
CA GLY A 48 -24.52 -34.34 69.87
C GLY A 48 -24.99 -35.28 71.01
N ALA A 49 -25.22 -34.64 72.17
CA ALA A 49 -25.99 -35.05 73.35
C ALA A 49 -25.40 -36.02 74.42
N SER A 50 -24.95 -35.41 75.53
CA SER A 50 -25.51 -35.59 76.89
C SER A 50 -25.40 -36.90 77.72
N SER A 51 -24.52 -36.83 78.74
CA SER A 51 -24.87 -36.90 80.19
C SER A 51 -24.99 -38.23 81.00
N VAL A 52 -24.65 -38.11 82.30
CA VAL A 52 -24.95 -38.98 83.47
C VAL A 52 -24.25 -40.35 83.55
N GLY A 53 -23.83 -40.76 84.77
CA GLY A 53 -23.51 -42.17 85.09
C GLY A 53 -22.39 -42.35 86.11
N SER A 54 -22.72 -42.50 87.39
CA SER A 54 -21.74 -42.68 88.49
C SER A 54 -21.39 -44.14 88.80
N THR A 55 -20.24 -44.33 89.46
CA THR A 55 -19.90 -45.43 90.41
C THR A 55 -19.89 -46.89 89.93
N GLY A 56 -18.75 -47.56 90.17
CA GLY A 56 -18.62 -49.02 90.21
C GLY A 56 -17.24 -49.41 90.78
N SER A 57 -17.21 -50.15 91.90
CA SER A 57 -15.99 -50.59 92.58
C SER A 57 -15.98 -52.12 92.77
N THR A 58 -14.99 -52.66 93.51
CA THR A 58 -14.78 -54.08 93.89
C THR A 58 -14.13 -54.99 92.81
N ALA A 59 -13.37 -56.05 93.14
CA ALA A 59 -12.59 -56.41 94.34
C ALA A 59 -11.71 -57.67 94.08
N SER A 60 -11.00 -58.16 95.11
CA SER A 60 -10.30 -59.46 95.26
C SER A 60 -8.94 -59.65 94.54
N GLY A 61 -7.98 -60.43 95.09
CA GLY A 61 -7.94 -60.98 96.46
C GLY A 61 -6.77 -61.93 96.80
N SER A 62 -6.13 -61.66 97.95
CA SER A 62 -5.76 -62.58 99.08
C SER A 62 -4.86 -63.84 98.93
N VAL A 63 -4.25 -64.22 100.08
CA VAL A 63 -3.60 -65.52 100.46
C VAL A 63 -2.09 -65.65 100.12
N SER A 64 -1.15 -66.19 100.94
CA SER A 64 -0.96 -66.31 102.42
C SER A 64 0.45 -66.91 102.76
N SER A 65 0.92 -66.78 104.02
CA SER A 65 1.85 -67.68 104.77
C SER A 65 3.33 -67.86 104.29
N SER A 66 4.36 -68.18 105.09
CA SER A 66 4.61 -68.17 106.58
C SER A 66 6.08 -68.58 106.94
N ILE A 67 6.44 -68.62 108.25
CA ILE A 67 7.48 -69.47 108.93
C ILE A 67 8.94 -68.96 109.15
N SER A 68 9.28 -68.70 110.44
CA SER A 68 10.57 -68.93 111.21
C SER A 68 11.93 -68.32 110.75
N SER A 69 12.99 -68.09 111.56
CA SER A 69 13.32 -67.99 113.02
C SER A 69 14.84 -67.55 113.13
N SER A 70 15.66 -67.58 114.21
CA SER A 70 15.59 -68.01 115.63
C SER A 70 16.78 -67.46 116.47
N GLY A 71 16.64 -67.30 117.80
CA GLY A 71 17.74 -67.20 118.79
C GLY A 71 18.48 -65.85 118.93
N VAL A 72 19.16 -65.51 120.05
CA VAL A 72 19.58 -66.27 121.26
C VAL A 72 19.50 -65.37 122.52
N SER A 73 19.40 -65.97 123.73
CA SER A 73 19.27 -65.27 125.03
C SER A 73 20.39 -65.62 126.02
N ALA A 74 20.76 -64.69 126.91
CA ALA A 74 21.46 -64.92 128.19
C ALA A 74 21.50 -63.62 129.04
N THR A 75 21.54 -63.60 130.38
CA THR A 75 21.10 -64.52 131.46
C THR A 75 20.98 -63.68 132.76
N ALA A 76 20.13 -64.08 133.70
CA ALA A 76 19.92 -63.34 134.97
C ALA A 76 20.89 -63.77 136.10
N SER A 77 21.01 -62.94 137.14
CA SER A 77 21.52 -63.34 138.45
C SER A 77 20.82 -62.59 139.58
N SER A 78 20.59 -63.26 140.72
CA SER A 78 20.00 -62.67 141.93
C SER A 78 20.46 -63.44 143.18
N PRO A 79 20.85 -62.73 144.24
CA PRO A 79 20.77 -63.19 145.62
C PRO A 79 19.74 -62.30 146.37
N SER A 80 18.59 -62.82 146.79
CA SER A 80 18.37 -63.68 147.97
C SER A 80 18.30 -62.90 149.30
N LEU A 81 17.06 -62.59 149.71
CA LEU A 81 16.52 -62.47 151.07
C LEU A 81 17.48 -62.18 152.25
N HIS A 82 17.21 -61.08 152.93
CA HIS A 82 17.20 -61.02 154.40
C HIS A 82 15.96 -60.24 154.86
N GLN A 83 15.28 -60.72 155.91
CA GLN A 83 14.33 -59.93 156.70
C GLN A 83 15.10 -59.20 157.80
N ASP A 84 14.74 -57.94 158.14
CA ASP A 84 13.86 -57.68 159.30
C ASP A 84 13.50 -56.16 159.48
N THR A 85 12.29 -55.86 159.95
CA THR A 85 11.76 -54.53 160.41
C THR A 85 11.84 -53.30 159.45
N ALA A 86 11.20 -52.16 159.80
CA ALA A 86 10.76 -51.12 158.82
C ALA A 86 10.78 -49.64 159.28
N VAL A 87 11.15 -48.70 158.38
CA VAL A 87 10.97 -47.21 158.47
C VAL A 87 10.97 -46.51 157.07
N GLY A 88 9.98 -45.64 156.76
CA GLY A 88 10.09 -44.44 155.88
C GLY A 88 10.08 -44.52 154.31
N THR A 89 9.59 -43.48 153.60
CA THR A 89 9.55 -43.34 152.11
C THR A 89 9.74 -41.88 151.59
N ILE A 90 10.03 -41.66 150.28
CA ILE A 90 10.58 -40.40 149.70
C ILE A 90 9.90 -39.99 148.34
N PRO A 91 9.60 -38.70 148.03
CA PRO A 91 8.98 -38.24 146.76
C PRO A 91 9.75 -38.46 145.44
N ARG A 92 9.06 -38.38 144.29
CA ARG A 92 9.60 -38.59 142.90
C ARG A 92 8.89 -37.73 141.84
N LEU A 93 9.54 -37.43 140.70
CA LEU A 93 8.96 -36.76 139.52
C LEU A 93 9.70 -37.15 138.22
N THR A 94 9.02 -37.15 137.08
CA THR A 94 9.60 -37.30 135.73
C THR A 94 8.85 -36.45 134.70
N ILE A 95 9.56 -36.04 133.64
CA ILE A 95 9.02 -35.37 132.45
C ILE A 95 9.09 -36.39 131.31
N ASP A 96 7.96 -36.71 130.69
CA ASP A 96 7.85 -37.63 129.56
C ASP A 96 7.84 -36.87 128.21
N THR A 97 7.40 -35.61 128.20
CA THR A 97 7.43 -34.71 127.03
C THR A 97 7.68 -33.27 127.50
N PRO A 98 8.47 -32.45 126.79
CA PRO A 98 9.35 -32.80 125.67
C PRO A 98 10.53 -33.66 126.13
N THR A 99 11.17 -34.34 125.19
CA THR A 99 12.54 -34.85 125.35
C THR A 99 13.53 -33.83 124.74
N PRO A 100 14.84 -33.87 125.06
CA PRO A 100 15.82 -32.95 124.48
C PRO A 100 15.78 -32.89 122.96
N ASP A 101 15.55 -34.03 122.31
CA ASP A 101 15.56 -34.19 120.85
C ASP A 101 14.17 -34.01 120.21
N SER A 102 13.09 -33.86 121.00
CA SER A 102 11.71 -33.87 120.51
C SER A 102 10.82 -32.79 121.14
N ALA A 103 11.15 -31.53 120.86
CA ALA A 103 10.32 -30.37 121.20
C ALA A 103 9.10 -30.27 120.25
N ASN A 104 7.94 -30.84 120.64
CA ASN A 104 6.71 -30.64 119.87
C ASN A 104 6.15 -29.23 120.14
N THR A 105 6.41 -28.32 119.19
CA THR A 105 6.11 -26.88 119.25
C THR A 105 4.92 -26.47 118.37
N ALA A 106 4.13 -27.44 117.88
CA ALA A 106 3.07 -27.22 116.90
C ALA A 106 2.10 -26.07 117.28
N GLY A 107 1.84 -25.17 116.33
CA GLY A 107 1.01 -23.99 116.56
C GLY A 107 1.61 -22.96 117.52
N GLY A 108 2.94 -22.96 117.68
CA GLY A 108 3.67 -22.06 118.58
C GLY A 108 3.60 -22.44 120.06
N LYS A 109 3.17 -23.68 120.39
CA LYS A 109 2.99 -24.14 121.78
C LYS A 109 3.78 -25.42 122.06
N LEU A 110 4.66 -25.35 123.06
CA LEU A 110 5.40 -26.50 123.57
C LEU A 110 4.45 -27.42 124.37
N GLN A 111 4.33 -28.67 123.95
CA GLN A 111 3.59 -29.71 124.69
C GLN A 111 4.45 -30.27 125.83
N ILE A 112 3.86 -30.42 127.03
CA ILE A 112 4.57 -30.85 128.24
C ILE A 112 3.75 -31.92 128.98
N SER A 113 4.37 -33.03 129.38
CA SER A 113 3.71 -34.11 130.15
C SER A 113 4.69 -34.88 131.03
N GLY A 114 4.17 -35.61 132.01
CA GLY A 114 4.98 -36.46 132.89
C GLY A 114 4.19 -37.07 134.04
N TRP A 115 4.87 -37.36 135.15
CA TRP A 115 4.26 -37.88 136.37
C TRP A 115 5.01 -37.47 137.66
N ALA A 116 4.33 -37.45 138.80
CA ALA A 116 4.87 -37.07 140.10
C ALA A 116 4.25 -37.87 141.27
N LEU A 117 5.06 -38.25 142.26
CA LEU A 117 4.66 -39.03 143.43
C LEU A 117 5.13 -38.40 144.75
N GLY A 118 4.33 -38.57 145.80
CA GLY A 118 4.67 -38.18 147.18
C GLY A 118 3.98 -39.10 148.19
N SER A 119 4.57 -39.28 149.36
CA SER A 119 4.07 -40.22 150.39
C SER A 119 2.73 -39.81 151.02
N GLY A 120 2.32 -38.54 150.86
CA GLY A 120 0.97 -38.04 151.19
C GLY A 120 0.15 -37.62 149.97
N GLY A 121 0.58 -37.99 148.75
CA GLY A 121 0.04 -37.47 147.49
C GLY A 121 0.65 -36.11 147.08
N VAL A 122 0.39 -35.70 145.84
CA VAL A 122 0.92 -34.47 145.22
C VAL A 122 -0.24 -33.51 144.95
N SER A 123 -0.14 -32.28 145.45
CA SER A 123 -1.20 -31.27 145.34
C SER A 123 -1.20 -30.58 143.98
N LYS A 124 -0.01 -30.32 143.42
CA LYS A 124 0.14 -29.69 142.11
C LYS A 124 1.53 -29.90 141.51
N VAL A 125 1.62 -29.66 140.21
CA VAL A 125 2.86 -29.42 139.47
C VAL A 125 2.93 -27.97 138.97
N THR A 126 4.14 -27.42 138.97
CA THR A 126 4.47 -26.10 138.43
C THR A 126 5.49 -26.27 137.30
N VAL A 127 5.28 -25.58 136.19
CA VAL A 127 6.11 -25.56 134.98
C VAL A 127 6.75 -24.18 134.83
N SER A 128 8.07 -24.15 134.70
CA SER A 128 8.85 -22.92 134.48
C SER A 128 9.78 -23.09 133.27
N ILE A 129 9.89 -22.05 132.44
CA ILE A 129 10.87 -21.97 131.35
C ILE A 129 11.87 -20.88 131.70
N ASP A 130 13.16 -21.20 131.64
CA ASP A 130 14.29 -20.32 132.00
C ASP A 130 14.14 -19.68 133.40
N GLY A 131 13.57 -20.43 134.34
CA GLY A 131 13.30 -20.00 135.72
C GLY A 131 12.03 -19.16 135.89
N THR A 132 11.39 -18.71 134.80
CA THR A 132 10.11 -17.99 134.84
C THR A 132 8.95 -18.98 134.83
N VAL A 133 8.01 -18.85 135.77
CA VAL A 133 6.81 -19.71 135.81
C VAL A 133 5.96 -19.48 134.56
N ALA A 134 5.76 -20.54 133.78
CA ALA A 134 5.01 -20.52 132.52
C ALA A 134 3.65 -21.22 132.63
N ALA A 135 3.48 -22.13 133.60
CA ALA A 135 2.18 -22.61 134.07
C ALA A 135 2.28 -23.07 135.54
N ASP A 136 1.22 -22.87 136.33
CA ASP A 136 1.16 -23.28 137.75
C ASP A 136 -0.19 -23.90 138.08
N ASN A 137 -0.28 -24.58 139.23
CA ASN A 137 -1.47 -25.32 139.67
C ASN A 137 -1.92 -26.40 138.67
N ILE A 138 -0.96 -27.02 137.96
CA ILE A 138 -1.24 -28.15 137.06
C ILE A 138 -1.67 -29.34 137.94
N PRO A 139 -2.84 -29.96 137.69
CA PRO A 139 -3.29 -31.09 138.48
C PRO A 139 -2.40 -32.32 138.25
N VAL A 140 -2.41 -33.22 139.24
CA VAL A 140 -1.75 -34.52 139.18
C VAL A 140 -2.83 -35.59 139.37
N ASP A 141 -3.64 -35.74 138.32
CA ASP A 141 -4.83 -36.60 138.25
C ASP A 141 -4.82 -37.59 137.07
N GLY A 142 -3.81 -37.49 136.18
CA GLY A 142 -3.69 -38.33 135.00
C GLY A 142 -3.42 -39.80 135.35
N ALA A 143 -4.22 -40.71 134.81
CA ALA A 143 -4.10 -42.15 135.11
C ALA A 143 -2.72 -42.72 134.71
N ARG A 144 -1.99 -43.27 135.69
CA ARG A 144 -0.66 -43.90 135.53
C ARG A 144 -0.55 -45.25 136.26
N PRO A 145 -1.24 -46.30 135.79
CA PRO A 145 -1.12 -47.65 136.37
C PRO A 145 0.29 -48.22 136.29
N ASP A 146 1.06 -47.80 135.27
CA ASP A 146 2.49 -48.12 135.09
C ASP A 146 3.34 -47.60 136.26
N VAL A 147 3.15 -46.33 136.64
CA VAL A 147 3.86 -45.69 137.74
C VAL A 147 3.44 -46.30 139.08
N ASN A 148 2.14 -46.54 139.29
CA ASN A 148 1.62 -47.20 140.49
C ASN A 148 2.20 -48.60 140.70
N ASN A 149 2.35 -49.38 139.63
CA ASN A 149 2.89 -50.73 139.70
C ASN A 149 4.42 -50.73 139.89
N ALA A 150 5.13 -49.70 139.40
CA ALA A 150 6.56 -49.53 139.63
C ALA A 150 6.88 -49.00 141.04
N PHE A 151 5.99 -48.18 141.63
CA PHE A 151 6.15 -47.58 142.95
C PHE A 151 4.90 -47.81 143.83
N PRO A 152 4.61 -49.07 144.21
CA PRO A 152 3.45 -49.38 145.04
C PRO A 152 3.59 -48.80 146.45
N GLY A 153 2.47 -48.37 147.03
CA GLY A 153 2.41 -47.81 148.40
C GLY A 153 2.50 -46.28 148.50
N TYR A 154 2.53 -45.56 147.37
CA TYR A 154 2.35 -44.10 147.34
C TYR A 154 0.86 -43.78 147.19
N THR A 155 0.36 -42.82 147.98
CA THR A 155 -0.97 -42.24 147.81
C THR A 155 -1.11 -41.65 146.41
N ASP A 156 -2.27 -41.85 145.78
CA ASP A 156 -2.60 -41.36 144.43
C ASP A 156 -1.69 -41.86 143.29
N GLY A 157 -0.89 -42.91 143.53
CA GLY A 157 0.05 -43.46 142.54
C GLY A 157 -0.59 -43.89 141.22
N ALA A 158 -1.86 -44.31 141.25
CA ALA A 158 -2.63 -44.70 140.06
C ALA A 158 -3.09 -43.50 139.20
N THR A 159 -3.02 -42.28 139.72
CA THR A 159 -3.42 -41.02 139.06
C THR A 159 -2.27 -40.00 139.03
N SER A 160 -1.02 -40.47 139.09
CA SER A 160 0.17 -39.63 139.29
C SER A 160 0.60 -38.79 138.08
N GLY A 161 -0.17 -38.72 136.99
CA GLY A 161 0.21 -38.07 135.73
C GLY A 161 -0.16 -36.60 135.65
N TYR A 162 0.60 -35.81 134.88
CA TYR A 162 0.28 -34.42 134.55
C TYR A 162 0.52 -34.12 133.06
N ALA A 163 -0.20 -33.13 132.51
CA ALA A 163 0.01 -32.61 131.16
C ALA A 163 -0.40 -31.14 131.05
N THR A 164 0.27 -30.38 130.17
CA THR A 164 -0.05 -28.98 129.85
C THR A 164 0.55 -28.57 128.49
N ALA A 165 0.20 -27.39 127.98
CA ALA A 165 0.81 -26.80 126.79
C ALA A 165 1.12 -25.31 127.04
N VAL A 166 2.36 -24.90 126.76
CA VAL A 166 2.87 -23.55 127.03
C VAL A 166 3.13 -22.82 125.73
N ASP A 167 2.71 -21.55 125.65
CA ASP A 167 2.98 -20.69 124.50
C ASP A 167 4.45 -20.26 124.47
N ILE A 168 5.11 -20.43 123.33
CA ILE A 168 6.53 -20.07 123.13
C ILE A 168 6.73 -18.97 122.07
N SER A 169 5.65 -18.34 121.58
CA SER A 169 5.75 -17.21 120.64
C SER A 169 6.56 -16.04 121.24
N GLY A 170 6.40 -15.78 122.55
CA GLY A 170 7.16 -14.75 123.28
C GLY A 170 8.63 -15.08 123.59
N LEU A 171 9.12 -16.28 123.28
CA LEU A 171 10.53 -16.66 123.48
C LEU A 171 11.41 -16.26 122.29
N SER A 172 12.70 -16.02 122.55
CA SER A 172 13.73 -15.89 121.50
C SER A 172 13.87 -17.18 120.69
N PHE A 173 14.43 -17.10 119.48
CA PHE A 173 14.95 -18.30 118.82
C PHE A 173 16.23 -18.78 119.52
N GLY A 174 16.35 -20.09 119.79
CA GLY A 174 17.45 -20.65 120.58
C GLY A 174 17.04 -21.78 121.52
N GLU A 175 17.97 -22.20 122.39
CA GLU A 175 17.75 -23.21 123.43
C GLU A 175 17.14 -22.59 124.70
N HIS A 176 16.20 -23.30 125.29
CA HIS A 176 15.43 -22.92 126.48
C HIS A 176 15.37 -24.07 127.48
N LYS A 177 15.42 -23.77 128.78
CA LYS A 177 15.40 -24.76 129.86
C LYS A 177 14.03 -24.86 130.50
N LEU A 178 13.30 -25.92 130.19
CA LEU A 178 12.09 -26.33 130.90
C LEU A 178 12.45 -26.95 132.26
N THR A 179 11.71 -26.57 133.29
CA THR A 179 11.79 -27.04 134.67
C THR A 179 10.40 -27.40 135.15
N VAL A 180 10.25 -28.54 135.82
CA VAL A 180 8.96 -29.02 136.33
C VAL A 180 9.11 -29.50 137.77
N SER A 181 8.32 -28.94 138.69
CA SER A 181 8.42 -29.17 140.14
C SER A 181 7.08 -29.54 140.75
N ALA A 182 7.05 -30.51 141.66
CA ALA A 182 5.86 -30.92 142.41
C ALA A 182 5.78 -30.25 143.78
N THR A 183 4.55 -29.99 144.24
CA THR A 183 4.22 -29.60 145.62
C THR A 183 3.39 -30.71 146.27
N LEU A 184 3.77 -31.16 147.47
CA LEU A 184 3.07 -32.23 148.19
C LEU A 184 1.77 -31.74 148.83
N ASN A 185 0.83 -32.65 149.11
CA ASN A 185 -0.41 -32.35 149.84
C ASN A 185 -0.18 -31.77 151.26
N SER A 186 1.02 -31.95 151.83
CA SER A 186 1.43 -31.30 153.09
C SER A 186 1.83 -29.83 152.95
N GLY A 187 1.78 -29.25 151.73
CA GLY A 187 2.35 -27.94 151.41
C GLY A 187 3.89 -27.93 151.35
N SER A 188 4.53 -29.08 151.51
CA SER A 188 6.00 -29.22 151.43
C SER A 188 6.46 -29.34 149.97
N ALA A 189 7.70 -28.92 149.68
CA ALA A 189 8.30 -29.11 148.37
C ALA A 189 8.44 -30.62 148.04
N GLY A 190 8.06 -31.01 146.82
CA GLY A 190 8.24 -32.34 146.28
C GLY A 190 9.51 -32.46 145.44
N ALA A 191 9.53 -33.42 144.52
CA ALA A 191 10.62 -33.60 143.56
C ALA A 191 10.53 -32.61 142.38
N GLN A 192 11.65 -32.43 141.68
CA GLN A 192 11.79 -31.54 140.52
C GLN A 192 12.63 -32.24 139.43
N SER A 193 12.34 -31.94 138.17
CA SER A 193 13.11 -32.37 136.99
C SER A 193 13.28 -31.22 135.99
N THR A 194 14.20 -31.36 135.04
CA THR A 194 14.49 -30.34 134.01
C THR A 194 14.87 -30.98 132.68
N VAL A 195 14.48 -30.35 131.57
CA VAL A 195 14.81 -30.74 130.20
C VAL A 195 15.02 -29.49 129.35
N THR A 196 15.86 -29.54 128.32
CA THR A 196 16.04 -28.42 127.37
C THR A 196 15.23 -28.65 126.11
N PHE A 197 14.88 -27.57 125.40
CA PHE A 197 14.19 -27.59 124.11
C PHE A 197 14.64 -26.39 123.25
N VAL A 198 14.44 -26.45 121.93
CA VAL A 198 14.89 -25.39 121.00
C VAL A 198 13.71 -24.77 120.24
N LYS A 199 13.59 -23.44 120.27
CA LYS A 199 12.70 -22.68 119.38
C LYS A 199 13.43 -22.40 118.05
N GLN A 200 12.91 -22.95 116.96
CA GLN A 200 13.54 -23.00 115.65
C GLN A 200 13.36 -21.69 114.84
N SER A 201 14.47 -21.12 114.35
CA SER A 201 14.49 -19.94 113.46
C SER A 201 13.80 -20.19 112.12
N PRO A 202 13.27 -19.17 111.41
CA PRO A 202 12.80 -19.35 110.03
C PRO A 202 13.93 -19.80 109.08
N LEU A 203 13.60 -20.64 108.09
CA LEU A 203 14.53 -21.09 107.04
C LEU A 203 13.92 -20.93 105.64
N LEU A 204 14.73 -20.51 104.67
CA LEU A 204 14.32 -20.26 103.28
C LEU A 204 15.41 -20.64 102.27
N THR A 205 15.00 -21.25 101.16
CA THR A 205 15.80 -21.42 99.93
C THR A 205 15.13 -20.76 98.72
N LEU A 206 15.91 -20.56 97.67
CA LEU A 206 15.45 -20.32 96.31
C LEU A 206 16.11 -21.40 95.44
N ASP A 207 15.36 -22.44 95.07
CA ASP A 207 15.88 -23.58 94.31
C ASP A 207 15.98 -23.24 92.80
N TRP A 208 15.09 -22.36 92.31
CA TRP A 208 15.13 -21.82 90.95
C TRP A 208 14.41 -20.44 90.90
N PRO A 209 14.87 -19.46 90.10
CA PRO A 209 16.05 -19.49 89.25
C PRO A 209 17.35 -19.36 90.05
N VAL A 210 18.46 -19.83 89.47
CA VAL A 210 19.81 -19.60 90.01
C VAL A 210 20.43 -18.33 89.39
N SER A 211 21.35 -17.69 90.12
CA SER A 211 22.00 -16.47 89.63
C SER A 211 22.86 -16.77 88.38
N GLY A 212 22.74 -15.94 87.35
CA GLY A 212 23.32 -16.15 86.02
C GLY A 212 22.42 -16.91 85.03
N THR A 213 21.17 -17.22 85.38
CA THR A 213 20.21 -17.84 84.43
C THR A 213 19.95 -16.90 83.25
N ASN A 214 20.15 -17.38 82.02
CA ASN A 214 19.89 -16.63 80.80
C ASN A 214 18.60 -17.11 80.13
N LEU A 215 17.75 -16.18 79.71
CA LEU A 215 16.42 -16.40 79.14
C LEU A 215 16.33 -15.73 77.76
N GLN A 216 15.66 -16.40 76.82
CA GLN A 216 15.28 -15.82 75.52
C GLN A 216 13.80 -15.37 75.48
N THR A 217 13.07 -15.60 76.59
CA THR A 217 11.63 -15.36 76.71
C THR A 217 11.33 -14.67 78.03
N GLY A 218 10.36 -13.75 78.02
CA GLY A 218 9.95 -12.93 79.15
C GLY A 218 9.16 -13.64 80.25
N SER A 219 9.59 -14.83 80.68
CA SER A 219 9.03 -15.51 81.85
C SER A 219 10.01 -16.51 82.48
N VAL A 220 9.88 -16.70 83.80
CA VAL A 220 10.72 -17.59 84.61
C VAL A 220 9.86 -18.28 85.68
N GLN A 221 10.18 -19.52 86.02
CA GLN A 221 9.61 -20.17 87.21
C GLN A 221 10.40 -19.75 88.44
N VAL A 222 9.73 -19.54 89.56
CA VAL A 222 10.31 -19.19 90.86
C VAL A 222 9.85 -20.24 91.87
N SER A 223 10.77 -21.02 92.44
CA SER A 223 10.45 -22.14 93.33
C SER A 223 11.51 -22.40 94.38
N GLY A 224 11.10 -23.05 95.47
CA GLY A 224 11.96 -23.37 96.61
C GLY A 224 11.17 -24.03 97.73
N TRP A 225 11.67 -23.91 98.96
CA TRP A 225 10.98 -24.31 100.19
C TRP A 225 11.23 -23.32 101.33
N ALA A 226 10.33 -23.31 102.31
CA ALA A 226 10.35 -22.42 103.46
C ALA A 226 9.79 -23.09 104.73
N LEU A 227 10.41 -22.84 105.89
CA LEU A 227 10.05 -23.43 107.18
C LEU A 227 9.95 -22.38 108.29
N THR A 228 9.06 -22.59 109.27
CA THR A 228 8.99 -21.83 110.53
C THR A 228 8.57 -22.74 111.68
N TYR A 229 8.85 -22.35 112.94
CA TYR A 229 8.35 -23.06 114.12
C TYR A 229 6.81 -23.02 114.26
N ALA A 230 6.14 -22.03 113.64
CA ALA A 230 4.70 -21.83 113.75
C ALA A 230 3.89 -22.74 112.80
N GLY A 231 4.50 -23.21 111.70
CA GLY A 231 3.85 -23.99 110.65
C GLY A 231 4.19 -23.48 109.24
N GLN A 232 3.22 -23.60 108.33
CA GLN A 232 3.36 -23.21 106.92
C GLN A 232 3.55 -21.68 106.77
N PRO A 233 4.68 -21.20 106.23
CA PRO A 233 4.87 -19.78 105.97
C PRO A 233 4.21 -19.33 104.66
N ASN A 234 4.01 -18.01 104.55
CA ASN A 234 3.82 -17.34 103.27
C ASN A 234 5.16 -16.75 102.79
N VAL A 235 5.41 -16.87 101.49
CA VAL A 235 6.63 -16.44 100.80
C VAL A 235 6.28 -15.28 99.87
N ASP A 236 6.85 -14.11 100.14
CA ASP A 236 6.75 -12.94 99.25
C ASP A 236 7.73 -13.09 98.08
N ILE A 237 7.29 -12.76 96.87
CA ILE A 237 8.06 -12.82 95.62
C ILE A 237 8.24 -11.42 95.06
N TYR A 238 9.48 -11.11 94.65
CA TYR A 238 9.92 -9.80 94.20
C TYR A 238 10.61 -9.87 92.83
N LEU A 239 10.42 -8.82 92.03
CA LEU A 239 11.15 -8.53 90.79
C LEU A 239 11.70 -7.11 90.85
N ASP A 240 13.02 -6.96 90.75
CA ASP A 240 13.75 -5.69 90.81
C ASP A 240 13.37 -4.84 92.04
N ASN A 241 13.25 -5.51 93.19
CA ASN A 241 12.81 -4.99 94.50
C ASN A 241 11.32 -4.59 94.60
N ASN A 242 10.53 -4.72 93.52
CA ASN A 242 9.09 -4.53 93.57
C ASN A 242 8.41 -5.85 93.98
N HIS A 243 7.42 -5.78 94.88
CA HIS A 243 6.60 -6.94 95.25
C HIS A 243 5.69 -7.33 94.09
N VAL A 244 5.60 -8.63 93.78
CA VAL A 244 4.80 -9.15 92.66
C VAL A 244 3.70 -10.08 93.14
N ALA A 245 4.00 -10.96 94.10
CA ALA A 245 3.06 -11.95 94.61
C ALA A 245 3.44 -12.41 96.02
N THR A 246 2.51 -13.05 96.72
CA THR A 246 2.78 -13.81 97.94
C THR A 246 2.14 -15.19 97.78
N VAL A 247 2.88 -16.26 98.08
CA VAL A 247 2.45 -17.66 97.91
C VAL A 247 2.63 -18.45 99.20
N THR A 248 1.69 -19.33 99.54
CA THR A 248 1.83 -20.20 100.73
C THR A 248 2.76 -21.37 100.42
N ALA A 249 3.72 -21.63 101.30
CA ALA A 249 4.60 -22.78 101.22
C ALA A 249 3.87 -24.03 101.75
N ASN A 250 3.21 -24.75 100.84
CA ASN A 250 2.43 -25.96 101.15
C ASN A 250 2.71 -27.16 100.21
N GLY A 251 3.61 -27.01 99.23
CA GLY A 251 3.98 -28.06 98.29
C GLY A 251 4.77 -29.20 98.94
N SER A 252 4.57 -30.43 98.46
CA SER A 252 5.21 -31.60 99.08
C SER A 252 6.73 -31.59 98.91
N ARG A 253 7.45 -31.73 100.05
CA ARG A 253 8.91 -31.82 100.15
C ARG A 253 9.33 -32.83 101.22
N PRO A 254 9.15 -34.15 101.00
CA PRO A 254 9.54 -35.18 101.99
C PRO A 254 11.04 -35.19 102.28
N ASP A 255 11.86 -34.71 101.35
CA ASP A 255 13.30 -34.45 101.50
C ASP A 255 13.58 -33.42 102.61
N VAL A 256 12.87 -32.29 102.58
CA VAL A 256 12.95 -31.23 103.61
C VAL A 256 12.38 -31.72 104.93
N GLY A 257 11.28 -32.50 104.88
CA GLY A 257 10.70 -33.16 106.06
C GLY A 257 11.67 -34.09 106.79
N ASN A 258 12.44 -34.89 106.05
CA ASN A 258 13.44 -35.80 106.62
C ASN A 258 14.69 -35.07 107.12
N ALA A 259 15.09 -33.96 106.48
CA ALA A 259 16.24 -33.16 106.88
C ALA A 259 15.97 -32.25 108.09
N TYR A 260 14.73 -31.78 108.25
CA TYR A 260 14.31 -30.82 109.27
C TYR A 260 13.11 -31.29 110.09
N PRO A 261 13.15 -32.48 110.74
CA PRO A 261 12.00 -33.08 111.43
C PRO A 261 11.50 -32.27 112.64
N GLY A 262 12.31 -31.34 113.17
CA GLY A 262 11.92 -30.42 114.24
C GLY A 262 11.04 -29.24 113.81
N TYR A 263 10.68 -29.14 112.52
CA TYR A 263 9.83 -28.07 111.99
C TYR A 263 8.43 -28.59 111.65
N PRO A 264 7.35 -27.98 112.20
CA PRO A 264 5.99 -28.32 111.79
C PRO A 264 5.78 -28.12 110.29
N SER A 265 5.05 -29.05 109.66
CA SER A 265 4.77 -29.05 108.21
C SER A 265 5.99 -29.15 107.29
N ALA A 266 7.18 -29.56 107.75
CA ALA A 266 8.39 -29.60 106.92
C ALA A 266 8.25 -30.46 105.64
N SER A 267 7.47 -31.55 105.67
CA SER A 267 7.16 -32.38 104.49
C SER A 267 6.21 -31.72 103.46
N ALA A 268 5.69 -30.53 103.76
CA ALA A 268 4.74 -29.75 102.97
C ALA A 268 5.14 -28.25 103.00
N SER A 269 6.39 -27.98 102.59
CA SER A 269 7.11 -26.71 102.73
C SER A 269 7.51 -26.05 101.39
N GLY A 270 7.19 -26.68 100.26
CA GLY A 270 7.56 -26.19 98.93
C GLY A 270 6.68 -25.04 98.43
N PHE A 271 7.23 -24.19 97.55
CA PHE A 271 6.50 -23.15 96.84
C PHE A 271 6.88 -23.09 95.36
N GLY A 272 6.00 -22.52 94.52
CA GLY A 272 6.20 -22.35 93.09
C GLY A 272 5.31 -21.25 92.49
N TYR A 273 5.86 -20.46 91.56
CA TYR A 273 5.18 -19.33 90.91
C TYR A 273 5.78 -19.03 89.52
N THR A 274 4.95 -18.66 88.54
CA THR A 274 5.42 -18.22 87.21
C THR A 274 5.48 -16.70 87.14
N LEU A 275 6.69 -16.15 87.06
CA LEU A 275 6.96 -14.72 87.00
C LEU A 275 7.20 -14.28 85.55
N ASN A 276 6.42 -13.31 85.07
CA ASN A 276 6.59 -12.71 83.74
C ASN A 276 7.47 -11.46 83.80
N ILE A 277 8.31 -11.25 82.78
CA ILE A 277 9.34 -10.22 82.70
C ILE A 277 9.27 -9.59 81.31
N ALA A 278 8.78 -8.35 81.20
CA ALA A 278 8.47 -7.74 79.91
C ALA A 278 9.67 -7.09 79.18
N ALA A 279 10.77 -6.84 79.88
CA ALA A 279 11.95 -6.18 79.34
C ALA A 279 13.09 -7.18 79.08
N ALA A 280 13.96 -6.83 78.13
CA ALA A 280 15.29 -7.43 78.00
C ALA A 280 16.28 -6.66 78.90
N GLY A 281 17.21 -7.39 79.54
CA GLY A 281 18.13 -6.83 80.52
C GLY A 281 18.49 -7.80 81.66
N SER A 282 19.26 -7.30 82.62
CA SER A 282 19.58 -8.01 83.88
C SER A 282 18.52 -7.65 84.93
N HIS A 283 17.83 -8.66 85.44
CA HIS A 283 16.76 -8.54 86.44
C HIS A 283 17.10 -9.32 87.71
N THR A 284 16.60 -8.88 88.86
CA THR A 284 16.78 -9.57 90.15
C THR A 284 15.45 -10.13 90.65
N VAL A 285 15.38 -11.46 90.76
CA VAL A 285 14.27 -12.16 91.40
C VAL A 285 14.64 -12.41 92.86
N ALA A 286 13.72 -12.15 93.79
CA ALA A 286 13.94 -12.46 95.21
C ALA A 286 12.69 -13.08 95.86
N VAL A 287 12.93 -13.88 96.89
CA VAL A 287 11.91 -14.52 97.73
C VAL A 287 12.21 -14.23 99.20
N ARG A 288 11.16 -14.02 100.01
CA ARG A 288 11.28 -13.64 101.43
C ARG A 288 10.22 -14.30 102.31
N ILE A 289 10.59 -14.65 103.54
CA ILE A 289 9.65 -15.01 104.62
C ILE A 289 9.90 -14.19 105.88
N THR A 290 8.88 -14.11 106.74
CA THR A 290 8.93 -13.44 108.04
C THR A 290 8.33 -14.33 109.13
N SER A 291 9.01 -14.48 110.27
CA SER A 291 8.50 -15.20 111.45
C SER A 291 9.00 -14.51 112.72
N ASP A 292 8.09 -14.15 113.64
CA ASP A 292 8.35 -13.37 114.86
C ASP A 292 9.25 -12.14 114.66
N GLY A 293 9.10 -11.44 113.52
CA GLY A 293 9.89 -10.26 113.16
C GLY A 293 11.28 -10.56 112.58
N GLN A 294 11.77 -11.80 112.62
CA GLN A 294 12.95 -12.22 111.85
C GLN A 294 12.56 -12.42 110.38
N THR A 295 13.43 -11.97 109.46
CA THR A 295 13.20 -12.09 108.01
C THR A 295 14.34 -12.84 107.33
N GLU A 296 13.98 -13.84 106.54
CA GLU A 296 14.93 -14.55 105.66
C GLU A 296 14.64 -14.17 104.21
N THR A 297 15.69 -13.88 103.44
CA THR A 297 15.59 -13.49 102.02
C THR A 297 16.60 -14.26 101.18
N ARG A 298 16.22 -14.68 99.97
CA ARG A 298 17.10 -15.28 98.95
C ARG A 298 16.84 -14.61 97.60
N SER A 299 17.85 -14.50 96.76
CA SER A 299 17.72 -13.85 95.45
C SER A 299 18.66 -14.42 94.38
N ALA A 300 18.30 -14.18 93.12
CA ALA A 300 19.06 -14.57 91.95
C ALA A 300 18.95 -13.49 90.86
N THR A 301 20.07 -13.19 90.19
CA THR A 301 20.10 -12.30 89.03
C THR A 301 19.95 -13.13 87.75
N ILE A 302 19.10 -12.69 86.83
CA ILE A 302 18.78 -13.39 85.58
C ILE A 302 18.84 -12.41 84.40
N ASN A 303 19.29 -12.88 83.23
CA ASN A 303 19.42 -12.04 82.04
C ASN A 303 18.37 -12.44 81.00
N VAL A 304 17.52 -11.50 80.57
CA VAL A 304 16.60 -11.68 79.44
C VAL A 304 17.24 -11.07 78.19
N SER A 305 17.41 -11.87 77.14
CA SER A 305 18.03 -11.46 75.87
C SER A 305 17.01 -10.80 74.94
N ALA A 306 17.40 -9.70 74.30
CA ALA A 306 16.57 -9.02 73.30
C ALA A 306 16.40 -9.88 72.02
N ARG A 307 15.24 -9.79 71.37
CA ARG A 307 14.97 -10.49 70.11
C ARG A 307 15.77 -9.90 68.94
N PRO A 308 16.27 -10.73 68.00
CA PRO A 308 16.98 -10.23 66.82
C PRO A 308 16.04 -9.41 65.92
N SER A 309 16.56 -8.37 65.28
CA SER A 309 15.81 -7.70 64.21
C SER A 309 15.82 -8.55 62.93
N LEU A 310 14.69 -8.60 62.22
CA LEU A 310 14.51 -9.40 61.01
C LEU A 310 13.93 -8.52 59.88
N MET A 311 14.28 -8.78 58.63
CA MET A 311 13.76 -8.04 57.47
C MET A 311 13.80 -8.91 56.20
N THR A 312 12.84 -8.70 55.31
CA THR A 312 12.90 -9.11 53.90
C THR A 312 12.62 -7.93 52.97
N ILE A 313 12.98 -8.07 51.69
CA ILE A 313 12.48 -7.25 50.59
C ILE A 313 11.65 -8.21 49.71
N ASP A 314 10.34 -8.02 49.68
CA ASP A 314 9.41 -8.86 48.89
C ASP A 314 9.30 -8.35 47.44
N ALA A 315 9.49 -7.04 47.22
CA ALA A 315 9.63 -6.44 45.90
C ALA A 315 10.64 -5.26 45.93
N PRO A 316 11.42 -5.03 44.87
CA PRO A 316 11.67 -5.93 43.75
C PRO A 316 12.36 -7.24 44.18
N GLY A 317 12.18 -8.30 43.41
CA GLY A 317 12.96 -9.54 43.58
C GLY A 317 14.42 -9.37 43.15
N ALA A 318 15.29 -10.27 43.59
CA ALA A 318 16.72 -10.24 43.23
C ALA A 318 16.93 -10.34 41.71
N ASN A 319 17.70 -9.41 41.15
CA ASN A 319 17.95 -9.18 39.73
C ASN A 319 16.70 -8.88 38.88
N ALA A 320 15.59 -8.44 39.49
CA ALA A 320 14.39 -8.07 38.74
C ALA A 320 14.67 -6.91 37.77
N CYS A 321 14.18 -7.05 36.54
CA CYS A 321 14.14 -5.97 35.57
C CYS A 321 12.99 -5.00 35.93
N VAL A 322 13.28 -3.72 36.03
CA VAL A 322 12.27 -2.68 36.33
C VAL A 322 11.71 -2.09 35.04
N ASN A 323 10.38 -1.98 34.97
CA ASN A 323 9.62 -1.58 33.78
C ASN A 323 8.80 -0.28 33.99
N SER A 324 9.22 0.53 34.96
CA SER A 324 8.57 1.75 35.43
C SER A 324 9.64 2.72 35.91
N SER A 325 9.47 4.03 35.69
CA SER A 325 10.31 5.05 36.32
C SER A 325 10.05 5.17 37.83
N GLN A 326 8.95 4.59 38.32
CA GLN A 326 8.57 4.48 39.72
C GLN A 326 8.61 2.99 40.13
N MET A 327 9.71 2.57 40.74
CA MET A 327 9.93 1.21 41.24
C MET A 327 9.16 1.01 42.55
N GLN A 328 8.33 -0.02 42.63
CA GLN A 328 7.70 -0.41 43.90
C GLN A 328 8.70 -1.19 44.75
N VAL A 329 8.92 -0.73 45.98
CA VAL A 329 9.75 -1.39 46.99
C VAL A 329 8.87 -1.75 48.18
N SER A 330 8.81 -3.02 48.55
CA SER A 330 8.01 -3.50 49.68
C SER A 330 8.64 -4.70 50.37
N GLY A 331 8.15 -5.02 51.56
CA GLY A 331 8.63 -6.13 52.37
C GLY A 331 8.01 -6.11 53.77
N TRP A 332 8.72 -6.70 54.72
CA TRP A 332 8.40 -6.61 56.14
C TRP A 332 9.67 -6.51 57.00
N THR A 333 9.53 -5.95 58.20
CA THR A 333 10.62 -5.81 59.16
C THR A 333 10.12 -5.93 60.61
N LEU A 334 10.89 -6.59 61.46
CA LEU A 334 10.61 -6.81 62.88
C LEU A 334 11.79 -6.33 63.74
N GLY A 335 11.48 -5.91 64.96
CA GLY A 335 12.44 -5.60 66.02
C GLY A 335 11.75 -5.69 67.37
N ASP A 336 12.51 -5.96 68.43
CA ASP A 336 11.99 -6.35 69.75
C ASP A 336 10.98 -5.34 70.34
N GLY A 337 11.41 -4.10 70.52
CA GLY A 337 10.57 -2.94 70.89
C GLY A 337 9.78 -2.32 69.73
N GLY A 338 9.74 -2.98 68.56
CA GLY A 338 9.06 -2.52 67.36
C GLY A 338 9.89 -1.58 66.49
N VAL A 339 9.43 -1.36 65.26
CA VAL A 339 10.11 -0.59 64.22
C VAL A 339 9.42 0.75 64.02
N GLN A 340 10.20 1.84 64.02
CA GLN A 340 9.73 3.21 63.85
C GLN A 340 9.49 3.53 62.36
N SER A 341 10.47 3.23 61.52
CA SER A 341 10.44 3.53 60.09
C SER A 341 11.48 2.73 59.31
N VAL A 342 11.36 2.80 57.98
CA VAL A 342 12.30 2.25 57.00
C VAL A 342 12.92 3.38 56.17
N THR A 343 14.18 3.20 55.79
CA THR A 343 14.91 4.04 54.84
C THR A 343 15.39 3.18 53.67
N ILE A 344 15.24 3.70 52.45
CA ILE A 344 15.70 3.08 51.21
C ILE A 344 16.88 3.89 50.66
N SER A 345 17.93 3.18 50.26
CA SER A 345 19.03 3.70 49.45
C SER A 345 19.24 2.87 48.18
N VAL A 346 19.74 3.51 47.13
CA VAL A 346 20.17 2.88 45.88
C VAL A 346 21.63 3.24 45.66
N ASP A 347 22.48 2.23 45.43
CA ASP A 347 23.93 2.37 45.28
C ASP A 347 24.63 3.12 46.43
N GLY A 348 24.01 3.08 47.63
CA GLY A 348 24.47 3.78 48.82
C GLY A 348 23.91 5.21 48.99
N ALA A 349 23.36 5.83 47.94
CA ALA A 349 22.66 7.10 48.04
C ALA A 349 21.26 6.90 48.63
N VAL A 350 20.92 7.63 49.70
CA VAL A 350 19.57 7.59 50.30
C VAL A 350 18.57 8.25 49.35
N VAL A 351 17.57 7.50 48.91
CA VAL A 351 16.53 7.97 47.98
C VAL A 351 15.21 8.28 48.69
N GLN A 352 14.92 7.62 49.81
CA GLN A 352 13.71 7.87 50.60
C GLN A 352 13.90 7.46 52.07
N THR A 353 13.42 8.30 52.99
CA THR A 353 13.48 8.08 54.45
C THR A 353 12.07 8.03 55.06
N ASN A 354 11.99 7.65 56.34
CA ASN A 354 10.77 7.73 57.15
C ASN A 354 9.55 6.97 56.57
N ILE A 355 9.79 5.89 55.84
CA ILE A 355 8.72 5.03 55.30
C ILE A 355 8.05 4.31 56.48
N PRO A 356 6.71 4.39 56.63
CA PRO A 356 6.03 3.79 57.76
C PRO A 356 6.05 2.26 57.69
N VAL A 357 6.17 1.63 58.85
CA VAL A 357 5.99 0.18 59.02
C VAL A 357 4.61 -0.04 59.64
N ASN A 358 3.61 -0.17 58.78
CA ASN A 358 2.20 -0.28 59.16
C ASN A 358 1.37 -1.22 58.26
N GLY A 359 1.99 -1.90 57.30
CA GLY A 359 1.32 -2.84 56.41
C GLY A 359 0.93 -4.13 57.13
N ALA A 360 -0.33 -4.54 57.00
CA ALA A 360 -0.83 -5.73 57.68
C ALA A 360 -0.11 -7.01 57.22
N ARG A 361 0.51 -7.75 58.17
CA ARG A 361 1.23 -9.01 57.95
C ARG A 361 0.89 -10.07 59.00
N PRO A 362 -0.33 -10.66 58.95
CA PRO A 362 -0.71 -11.76 59.85
C PRO A 362 0.16 -13.01 59.66
N ASP A 363 0.65 -13.23 58.44
CA ASP A 363 1.60 -14.29 58.07
C ASP A 363 2.90 -14.17 58.89
N VAL A 364 3.51 -12.99 58.91
CA VAL A 364 4.75 -12.70 59.64
C VAL A 364 4.52 -12.80 61.14
N ASN A 365 3.39 -12.27 61.64
CA ASN A 365 3.05 -12.33 63.06
C ASN A 365 2.82 -13.77 63.57
N ASN A 366 2.26 -14.65 62.73
CA ASN A 366 2.05 -16.05 63.06
C ASN A 366 3.35 -16.87 63.01
N ALA A 367 4.26 -16.54 62.08
CA ALA A 367 5.58 -17.16 61.98
C ALA A 367 6.55 -16.69 63.09
N PHE A 368 6.44 -15.42 63.50
CA PHE A 368 7.31 -14.78 64.49
C PHE A 368 6.48 -14.13 65.62
N PRO A 369 5.81 -14.94 66.46
CA PRO A 369 4.92 -14.42 67.50
C PRO A 369 5.66 -13.70 68.62
N GLY A 370 5.09 -12.60 69.11
CA GLY A 370 5.59 -11.83 70.25
C GLY A 370 6.61 -10.72 69.94
N TYR A 371 6.72 -10.29 68.68
CA TYR A 371 7.38 -9.03 68.33
C TYR A 371 6.39 -7.86 68.40
N THR A 372 6.84 -6.73 68.95
CA THR A 372 6.03 -5.50 69.04
C THR A 372 5.66 -5.01 67.63
N GLY A 373 4.36 -4.91 67.35
CA GLY A 373 3.85 -4.50 66.03
C GLY A 373 3.89 -5.57 64.94
N GLY A 374 4.18 -6.84 65.26
CA GLY A 374 4.36 -7.92 64.25
C GLY A 374 3.25 -8.04 63.22
N ALA A 375 1.99 -7.86 63.61
CA ALA A 375 0.82 -7.91 62.73
C ALA A 375 0.72 -6.74 61.73
N ALA A 376 1.52 -5.68 61.90
CA ALA A 376 1.59 -4.50 61.04
C ALA A 376 3.03 -4.26 60.52
N SER A 377 3.86 -5.31 60.48
CA SER A 377 5.30 -5.26 60.16
C SER A 377 5.64 -4.97 58.69
N GLY A 378 4.65 -4.82 57.81
CA GLY A 378 4.85 -4.54 56.39
C GLY A 378 5.24 -3.09 56.10
N TYR A 379 6.05 -2.89 55.05
CA TYR A 379 6.35 -1.57 54.50
C TYR A 379 6.18 -1.58 52.97
N ALA A 380 5.88 -0.41 52.39
CA ALA A 380 5.79 -0.21 50.95
C ALA A 380 6.11 1.25 50.57
N ALA A 381 6.78 1.46 49.44
CA ALA A 381 7.13 2.77 48.90
C ALA A 381 7.29 2.72 47.37
N ALA A 382 7.05 3.86 46.71
CA ALA A 382 7.38 4.07 45.30
C ALA A 382 8.65 4.91 45.20
N VAL A 383 9.68 4.36 44.55
CA VAL A 383 11.02 4.97 44.42
C VAL A 383 11.21 5.45 42.98
N ASP A 384 11.53 6.73 42.80
CA ASP A 384 11.91 7.27 41.50
C ASP A 384 13.29 6.76 41.09
N ILE A 385 13.37 6.16 39.91
CA ILE A 385 14.61 5.65 39.30
C ILE A 385 14.90 6.28 37.93
N SER A 386 14.15 7.31 37.51
CA SER A 386 14.35 8.02 36.24
C SER A 386 15.76 8.63 36.14
N GLY A 387 16.27 9.19 37.24
CA GLY A 387 17.63 9.76 37.31
C GLY A 387 18.78 8.75 37.37
N LEU A 388 18.51 7.45 37.47
CA LEU A 388 19.57 6.43 37.45
C LEU A 388 20.08 6.16 36.02
N SER A 389 21.35 5.80 35.90
CA SER A 389 21.90 5.21 34.67
C SER A 389 21.17 3.90 34.30
N PHE A 390 21.38 3.40 33.09
CA PHE A 390 20.95 2.05 32.74
C PHE A 390 22.00 1.02 33.19
N GLY A 391 21.55 -0.15 33.63
CA GLY A 391 22.41 -1.20 34.19
C GLY A 391 21.85 -1.83 35.45
N SER A 392 22.73 -2.48 36.23
CA SER A 392 22.40 -3.11 37.51
C SER A 392 22.67 -2.16 38.67
N HIS A 393 21.71 -2.05 39.58
CA HIS A 393 21.73 -1.18 40.75
C HIS A 393 21.51 -1.97 42.04
N LYS A 394 22.08 -1.50 43.15
CA LYS A 394 21.99 -2.12 44.48
C LYS A 394 20.95 -1.38 45.33
N LEU A 395 19.75 -1.93 45.43
CA LEU A 395 18.73 -1.50 46.38
C LEU A 395 19.11 -1.99 47.79
N THR A 396 19.14 -1.09 48.77
CA THR A 396 19.39 -1.39 50.18
C THR A 396 18.27 -0.81 51.02
N VAL A 397 17.72 -1.60 51.94
CA VAL A 397 16.60 -1.21 52.81
C VAL A 397 17.02 -1.41 54.25
N SER A 398 16.83 -0.40 55.11
CA SER A 398 17.31 -0.38 56.50
C SER A 398 16.21 0.11 57.44
N ALA A 399 16.05 -0.54 58.59
CA ALA A 399 15.05 -0.19 59.60
C ALA A 399 15.64 0.64 60.75
N THR A 400 14.83 1.54 61.30
CA THR A 400 15.09 2.24 62.57
C THR A 400 14.10 1.73 63.62
N LEU A 401 14.57 1.32 64.79
CA LEU A 401 13.73 0.81 65.88
C LEU A 401 13.08 1.96 66.68
N ASN A 402 12.00 1.67 67.41
CA ASN A 402 11.26 2.66 68.20
C ASN A 402 12.09 3.39 69.29
N ASN A 403 13.23 2.84 69.68
CA ASN A 403 14.20 3.46 70.59
C ASN A 403 15.26 4.32 69.86
N GLY A 404 15.13 4.53 68.55
CA GLY A 404 16.08 5.28 67.71
C GLY A 404 17.34 4.51 67.29
N SER A 405 17.50 3.24 67.69
CA SER A 405 18.63 2.41 67.29
C SER A 405 18.45 1.76 65.91
N ALA A 406 19.55 1.34 65.28
CA ALA A 406 19.51 0.64 64.00
C ALA A 406 18.89 -0.75 64.15
N GLY A 407 17.92 -1.07 63.29
CA GLY A 407 17.30 -2.39 63.18
C GLY A 407 17.97 -3.26 62.11
N ALA A 408 17.17 -4.14 61.51
CA ALA A 408 17.63 -4.99 60.41
C ALA A 408 17.90 -4.19 59.11
N GLN A 409 18.72 -4.77 58.24
CA GLN A 409 19.02 -4.28 56.90
C GLN A 409 18.94 -5.45 55.91
N SER A 410 18.45 -5.18 54.71
CA SER A 410 18.41 -6.12 53.59
C SER A 410 18.85 -5.44 52.28
N THR A 411 19.13 -6.23 51.24
CA THR A 411 19.68 -5.75 49.97
C THR A 411 19.26 -6.66 48.83
N VAL A 412 18.86 -6.07 47.69
CA VAL A 412 18.72 -6.79 46.41
C VAL A 412 19.37 -6.00 45.27
N THR A 413 19.75 -6.68 44.20
CA THR A 413 20.07 -6.05 42.91
C THR A 413 18.82 -5.92 42.04
N PHE A 414 18.71 -4.85 41.26
CA PHE A 414 17.68 -4.70 40.22
C PHE A 414 18.29 -4.12 38.94
N VAL A 415 17.64 -4.29 37.78
CA VAL A 415 18.19 -3.92 36.47
C VAL A 415 17.29 -2.90 35.76
N LYS A 416 17.78 -1.67 35.60
CA LYS A 416 17.15 -0.65 34.75
C LYS A 416 17.59 -0.89 33.30
N GLN A 417 16.68 -1.41 32.48
CA GLN A 417 16.99 -1.93 31.14
C GLN A 417 17.20 -0.80 30.12
N SER A 418 18.30 -0.85 29.36
CA SER A 418 18.58 0.13 28.30
C SER A 418 17.51 0.12 27.20
N PRO A 419 17.32 1.23 26.45
CA PRO A 419 16.60 1.16 25.18
C PRO A 419 17.24 0.11 24.25
N LEU A 420 16.43 -0.50 23.37
CA LEU A 420 16.89 -1.39 22.29
C LEU A 420 16.22 -1.00 20.98
N LEU A 421 16.93 -1.21 19.86
CA LEU A 421 16.48 -0.82 18.52
C LEU A 421 17.06 -1.74 17.45
N THR A 422 16.22 -2.10 16.47
CA THR A 422 16.63 -2.67 15.17
C THR A 422 16.20 -1.77 14.02
N LEU A 423 16.76 -2.04 12.85
CA LEU A 423 16.27 -1.60 11.55
C LEU A 423 16.12 -2.87 10.70
N ASP A 424 14.89 -3.38 10.59
CA ASP A 424 14.63 -4.64 9.86
C ASP A 424 14.58 -4.38 8.34
N TRP A 425 14.11 -3.20 7.92
CA TRP A 425 14.21 -2.73 6.53
C TRP A 425 14.23 -1.18 6.46
N PRO A 426 14.98 -0.55 5.53
CA PRO A 426 15.85 -1.16 4.52
C PRO A 426 17.13 -1.77 5.10
N ALA A 427 17.58 -2.86 4.48
CA ALA A 427 18.91 -3.42 4.74
C ALA A 427 20.00 -2.54 4.09
N SER A 428 21.19 -2.49 4.70
CA SER A 428 22.29 -1.72 4.11
C SER A 428 22.76 -2.34 2.79
N GLY A 429 23.00 -1.48 1.79
CA GLY A 429 23.26 -1.84 0.40
C GLY A 429 22.00 -1.99 -0.48
N ALA A 430 20.79 -1.95 0.07
CA ALA A 430 19.56 -2.22 -0.68
C ALA A 430 19.37 -1.24 -1.86
N SER A 431 19.13 -1.80 -3.05
CA SER A 431 18.82 -1.05 -4.26
C SER A 431 17.32 -0.82 -4.39
N MET A 432 16.92 0.40 -4.73
CA MET A 432 15.52 0.82 -4.85
C MET A 432 15.37 1.95 -5.88
N GLN A 433 14.12 2.37 -6.11
CA GLN A 433 13.81 3.58 -6.88
C GLN A 433 13.32 4.70 -5.94
N THR A 434 13.41 5.93 -6.42
CA THR A 434 12.84 7.12 -5.76
C THR A 434 11.33 6.96 -5.50
N GLY A 435 10.82 7.71 -4.51
CA GLY A 435 9.43 7.69 -4.09
C GLY A 435 9.27 7.14 -2.67
N SER A 436 8.10 6.59 -2.38
CA SER A 436 7.71 6.15 -1.04
C SER A 436 8.30 4.77 -0.68
N VAL A 437 9.22 4.77 0.29
CA VAL A 437 9.97 3.62 0.79
C VAL A 437 9.52 3.33 2.23
N GLN A 438 9.24 2.08 2.57
CA GLN A 438 8.98 1.72 3.98
C GLN A 438 10.26 1.76 4.82
N VAL A 439 10.14 2.07 6.11
CA VAL A 439 11.20 1.97 7.11
C VAL A 439 10.62 1.24 8.30
N SER A 440 11.11 0.03 8.60
CA SER A 440 10.48 -0.90 9.53
C SER A 440 11.47 -1.54 10.50
N GLY A 441 10.95 -1.99 11.63
CA GLY A 441 11.73 -2.63 12.67
C GLY A 441 10.94 -2.82 13.96
N TRP A 442 11.66 -2.86 15.07
CA TRP A 442 11.13 -2.80 16.42
C TRP A 442 12.02 -1.97 17.34
N ALA A 443 11.41 -1.41 18.39
CA ALA A 443 12.10 -0.68 19.43
C ALA A 443 11.55 -1.09 20.80
N LEU A 444 12.39 -1.05 21.83
CA LEU A 444 12.01 -1.33 23.21
C LEU A 444 12.53 -0.21 24.12
N THR A 445 11.71 0.16 25.10
CA THR A 445 12.08 1.04 26.21
C THR A 445 11.56 0.42 27.49
N TYR A 446 12.31 0.56 28.59
CA TYR A 446 11.91 -0.03 29.87
C TYR A 446 10.57 0.53 30.36
N THR A 447 10.19 1.73 29.95
CA THR A 447 8.86 2.34 30.17
C THR A 447 8.09 2.50 28.86
N GLY A 448 6.77 2.31 28.93
CA GLY A 448 5.80 2.74 27.92
C GLY A 448 5.98 2.12 26.52
N GLN A 449 5.44 2.84 25.52
CA GLN A 449 5.61 2.54 24.10
C GLN A 449 6.67 3.48 23.50
N PRO A 450 7.73 2.96 22.83
CA PRO A 450 8.77 3.81 22.28
C PRO A 450 8.28 4.68 21.13
N THR A 451 8.86 5.88 21.00
CA THR A 451 8.74 6.71 19.78
C THR A 451 10.05 6.69 19.02
N VAL A 452 10.02 6.13 17.81
CA VAL A 452 11.19 6.03 16.92
C VAL A 452 11.22 7.26 16.02
N SER A 453 12.33 7.99 16.04
CA SER A 453 12.59 9.11 15.13
C SER A 453 13.28 8.60 13.87
N ILE A 454 12.81 9.07 12.71
CA ILE A 454 13.27 8.65 11.38
C ILE A 454 14.06 9.78 10.73
N TYR A 455 15.19 9.45 10.13
CA TYR A 455 16.15 10.37 9.52
C TYR A 455 16.51 9.91 8.10
N LEU A 456 16.67 10.87 7.21
CA LEU A 456 17.28 10.70 5.88
C LEU A 456 18.47 11.65 5.80
N ASP A 457 19.65 11.12 5.51
CA ASP A 457 20.92 11.86 5.40
C ASP A 457 21.19 12.78 6.61
N ASN A 458 21.00 12.22 7.81
CA ASN A 458 21.13 12.88 9.12
C ASN A 458 20.09 13.99 9.41
N LYS A 459 19.16 14.29 8.48
CA LYS A 459 18.03 15.19 8.73
C LYS A 459 16.83 14.39 9.25
N LYS A 460 16.26 14.79 10.40
CA LYS A 460 15.01 14.19 10.89
C LYS A 460 13.87 14.51 9.91
N VAL A 461 13.20 13.46 9.44
CA VAL A 461 12.08 13.53 8.48
C VAL A 461 10.73 13.24 9.16
N GLY A 462 10.72 12.47 10.24
CA GLY A 462 9.52 12.20 11.01
C GLY A 462 9.77 11.38 12.27
N SER A 463 8.69 10.83 12.83
CA SER A 463 8.73 9.87 13.92
C SER A 463 7.45 9.06 13.98
N VAL A 464 7.52 7.83 14.50
CA VAL A 464 6.41 6.89 14.64
C VAL A 464 6.44 6.25 16.02
N THR A 465 5.28 6.04 16.63
CA THR A 465 5.17 5.22 17.85
C THR A 465 5.28 3.74 17.47
N ALA A 466 6.23 3.03 18.07
CA ALA A 466 6.28 1.58 18.01
C ALA A 466 5.07 1.03 18.78
N ASN A 467 4.16 0.35 18.06
CA ASN A 467 2.92 -0.20 18.60
C ASN A 467 2.42 -1.46 17.85
N ARG A 468 3.16 -1.95 16.84
CA ARG A 468 2.72 -3.08 16.01
C ARG A 468 3.04 -4.42 16.66
N PRO A 469 2.16 -5.44 16.54
CA PRO A 469 2.40 -6.76 17.11
C PRO A 469 3.72 -7.41 16.64
N ARG A 470 4.54 -7.84 17.60
CA ARG A 470 5.80 -8.57 17.43
C ARG A 470 5.92 -9.64 18.51
N ALA A 471 5.23 -10.77 18.30
CA ALA A 471 5.25 -11.89 19.26
C ALA A 471 6.65 -12.54 19.37
N ASP A 472 7.45 -12.45 18.31
CA ASP A 472 8.87 -12.82 18.30
C ASP A 472 9.68 -12.00 19.31
N VAL A 473 9.53 -10.67 19.29
CA VAL A 473 10.21 -9.76 20.22
C VAL A 473 9.63 -9.89 21.63
N GLY A 474 8.31 -10.09 21.75
CA GLY A 474 7.62 -10.37 23.01
C GLY A 474 8.14 -11.62 23.73
N ASN A 475 8.42 -12.69 22.99
CA ASN A 475 8.98 -13.92 23.54
C ASN A 475 10.47 -13.82 23.87
N ALA A 476 11.23 -13.02 23.10
CA ALA A 476 12.68 -12.84 23.31
C ALA A 476 13.01 -11.84 24.43
N PHE A 477 12.17 -10.83 24.65
CA PHE A 477 12.40 -9.74 25.61
C PHE A 477 11.22 -9.50 26.58
N PRO A 478 10.70 -10.55 27.27
CA PRO A 478 9.42 -10.49 28.00
C PRO A 478 9.42 -9.56 29.23
N SER A 479 10.57 -9.01 29.64
CA SER A 479 10.67 -8.02 30.72
C SER A 479 10.31 -6.59 30.30
N TYR A 480 10.40 -6.26 29.01
CA TYR A 480 10.01 -4.93 28.51
C TYR A 480 8.49 -4.84 28.35
N PRO A 481 7.83 -3.78 28.87
CA PRO A 481 6.35 -3.73 28.97
C PRO A 481 5.65 -3.65 27.60
N SER A 482 6.37 -3.21 26.57
CA SER A 482 5.90 -3.04 25.19
C SER A 482 6.32 -4.18 24.25
N ALA A 483 7.03 -5.22 24.72
CA ALA A 483 7.76 -6.16 23.86
C ALA A 483 6.91 -6.85 22.78
N SER A 484 5.69 -7.27 23.12
CA SER A 484 4.75 -7.92 22.20
C SER A 484 4.09 -6.98 21.18
N ALA A 485 4.24 -5.66 21.35
CA ALA A 485 3.71 -4.60 20.50
C ALA A 485 4.80 -3.61 20.06
N SER A 486 6.05 -4.08 19.97
CA SER A 486 7.26 -3.27 19.79
C SER A 486 7.57 -2.86 18.35
N GLY A 487 6.79 -3.31 17.36
CA GLY A 487 7.07 -3.07 15.95
C GLY A 487 6.71 -1.65 15.48
N PHE A 488 7.42 -1.16 14.47
CA PHE A 488 7.10 0.09 13.76
C PHE A 488 7.23 -0.09 12.24
N ASP A 489 6.46 0.71 11.50
CA ASP A 489 6.64 0.97 10.07
C ASP A 489 6.39 2.46 9.81
N TYR A 490 7.15 3.04 8.89
CA TYR A 490 7.04 4.44 8.50
C TYR A 490 7.27 4.59 7.00
N THR A 491 6.38 5.30 6.29
CA THR A 491 6.59 5.65 4.88
C THR A 491 7.51 6.86 4.76
N LEU A 492 8.69 6.66 4.18
CA LEU A 492 9.71 7.65 3.89
C LEU A 492 9.78 7.93 2.39
N ASP A 493 9.52 9.17 1.99
CA ASP A 493 9.72 9.59 0.60
C ASP A 493 11.18 9.98 0.33
N ILE A 494 11.84 9.29 -0.61
CA ILE A 494 13.19 9.64 -1.09
C ILE A 494 13.08 10.13 -2.54
N THR A 495 13.21 11.44 -2.76
CA THR A 495 12.90 12.08 -4.06
C THR A 495 14.09 12.24 -4.99
N SER A 496 15.31 12.00 -4.51
CA SER A 496 16.55 12.06 -5.29
C SER A 496 17.15 10.67 -5.54
N ALA A 497 17.80 10.50 -6.68
CA ALA A 497 18.66 9.35 -6.93
C ALA A 497 20.06 9.60 -6.36
N GLY A 498 20.69 8.56 -5.80
CA GLY A 498 21.98 8.62 -5.13
C GLY A 498 22.15 7.55 -4.06
N SER A 499 23.28 7.60 -3.35
CA SER A 499 23.51 6.84 -2.12
C SER A 499 22.97 7.64 -0.94
N HIS A 500 21.91 7.16 -0.32
CA HIS A 500 21.24 7.81 0.82
C HIS A 500 21.42 7.02 2.11
N THR A 501 21.41 7.68 3.27
CA THR A 501 21.47 7.02 4.58
C THR A 501 20.15 7.16 5.32
N VAL A 502 19.43 6.06 5.48
CA VAL A 502 18.23 5.98 6.32
C VAL A 502 18.68 5.60 7.73
N SER A 503 18.29 6.40 8.72
CA SER A 503 18.58 6.11 10.13
C SER A 503 17.32 6.15 10.98
N VAL A 504 17.23 5.23 11.94
CA VAL A 504 16.20 5.16 12.97
C VAL A 504 16.85 5.37 14.33
N GLN A 505 16.16 6.08 15.23
CA GLN A 505 16.67 6.45 16.55
C GLN A 505 15.57 6.31 17.60
N VAL A 506 15.89 5.73 18.76
CA VAL A 506 15.02 5.73 19.95
C VAL A 506 15.80 6.28 21.14
N THR A 507 15.14 7.08 21.98
CA THR A 507 15.76 7.75 23.13
C THR A 507 14.93 7.49 24.38
N SER A 508 15.58 7.13 25.49
CA SER A 508 14.96 6.87 26.80
C SER A 508 15.92 7.32 27.90
N ASP A 509 15.43 8.12 28.86
CA ASP A 509 16.19 8.76 29.95
C ASP A 509 17.56 9.31 29.50
N GLY A 510 17.56 10.03 28.38
CA GLY A 510 18.76 10.64 27.76
C GLY A 510 19.64 9.68 26.95
N GLN A 511 19.63 8.37 27.21
CA GLN A 511 20.33 7.41 26.36
C GLN A 511 19.64 7.23 25.01
N THR A 512 20.44 7.02 23.97
CA THR A 512 19.99 6.98 22.59
C THR A 512 20.59 5.80 21.85
N GLU A 513 19.72 4.93 21.33
CA GLU A 513 20.11 3.89 20.37
C GLU A 513 19.78 4.35 18.95
N THR A 514 20.73 4.16 18.03
CA THR A 514 20.60 4.48 16.61
C THR A 514 20.96 3.27 15.76
N ARG A 515 20.21 3.04 14.67
CA ARG A 515 20.53 2.06 13.62
C ARG A 515 20.42 2.73 12.25
N SER A 516 21.27 2.35 11.32
CA SER A 516 21.39 3.00 10.02
C SER A 516 21.63 2.00 8.90
N ALA A 517 21.09 2.31 7.71
CA ALA A 517 21.33 1.58 6.47
C ALA A 517 21.61 2.57 5.33
N THR A 518 22.62 2.28 4.53
CA THR A 518 22.85 3.00 3.27
C THR A 518 22.05 2.33 2.17
N VAL A 519 21.30 3.10 1.38
CA VAL A 519 20.46 2.61 0.28
C VAL A 519 20.88 3.23 -1.04
N ASN A 520 20.85 2.43 -2.10
CA ASN A 520 21.20 2.85 -3.46
C ASN A 520 19.91 3.17 -4.22
N VAL A 521 19.59 4.46 -4.33
CA VAL A 521 18.34 4.94 -4.93
C VAL A 521 18.59 5.31 -6.39
N SER A 522 17.87 4.67 -7.29
CA SER A 522 17.89 4.93 -8.72
C SER A 522 16.71 5.81 -9.14
N ALA A 523 16.89 6.66 -10.16
CA ALA A 523 15.78 7.39 -10.74
C ALA A 523 14.85 6.42 -11.49
N LYS A 524 13.53 6.67 -11.46
CA LYS A 524 12.60 5.91 -12.30
C LYS A 524 12.90 6.15 -13.80
N PRO A 525 12.76 5.12 -14.67
CA PRO A 525 12.97 5.29 -16.10
C PRO A 525 11.98 6.30 -16.68
N SER A 526 12.44 7.13 -17.62
CA SER A 526 11.51 7.95 -18.40
C SER A 526 10.71 7.07 -19.36
N LEU A 527 9.45 7.42 -19.61
CA LEU A 527 8.53 6.71 -20.49
C LEU A 527 7.78 7.73 -21.36
N VAL A 528 7.50 7.37 -22.61
CA VAL A 528 6.61 8.16 -23.49
C VAL A 528 5.91 7.23 -24.49
N THR A 529 4.63 7.47 -24.73
CA THR A 529 3.86 6.82 -25.80
C THR A 529 3.28 7.86 -26.74
N ILE A 530 2.92 7.42 -27.95
CA ILE A 530 2.11 8.16 -28.89
C ILE A 530 0.77 7.42 -28.98
N ASP A 531 -0.32 8.06 -28.54
CA ASP A 531 -1.68 7.51 -28.61
C ASP A 531 -2.37 7.89 -29.94
N ALA A 532 -2.01 9.04 -30.51
CA ALA A 532 -2.35 9.45 -31.87
C ALA A 532 -1.19 10.23 -32.52
N PRO A 533 -0.93 10.07 -33.83
CA PRO A 533 -1.50 9.09 -34.75
C PRO A 533 -1.15 7.66 -34.35
N GLY A 534 -2.02 6.71 -34.68
CA GLY A 534 -1.71 5.28 -34.59
C GLY A 534 -0.75 4.84 -35.70
N ALA A 535 -0.11 3.67 -35.52
CA ALA A 535 0.84 3.13 -36.50
C ALA A 535 0.21 2.98 -37.90
N ASN A 536 0.86 3.58 -38.89
CA ASN A 536 0.44 3.66 -40.30
C ASN A 536 -0.92 4.36 -40.52
N ALA A 537 -1.36 5.22 -39.60
CA ALA A 537 -2.56 6.02 -39.80
C ALA A 537 -2.41 6.99 -41.00
N CYS A 538 -3.48 7.14 -41.78
CA CYS A 538 -3.52 8.10 -42.88
C CYS A 538 -3.86 9.51 -42.35
N ALA A 539 -2.99 10.48 -42.61
CA ALA A 539 -3.21 11.87 -42.24
C ALA A 539 -3.96 12.61 -43.36
N ASN A 540 -5.28 12.73 -43.21
CA ASN A 540 -6.23 13.27 -44.20
C ASN A 540 -6.60 14.74 -43.93
N SER A 541 -5.58 15.53 -43.60
CA SER A 541 -5.67 16.93 -43.16
C SER A 541 -4.30 17.60 -43.34
N SER A 542 -4.27 18.92 -43.54
CA SER A 542 -3.03 19.71 -43.44
C SER A 542 -2.50 19.81 -42.00
N GLN A 543 -3.37 19.57 -41.01
CA GLN A 543 -3.07 19.57 -39.58
C GLN A 543 -3.30 18.17 -38.99
N MET A 544 -2.23 17.51 -38.53
CA MET A 544 -2.28 16.21 -37.88
C MET A 544 -2.35 16.38 -36.35
N GLN A 545 -3.32 15.76 -35.69
CA GLN A 545 -3.36 15.72 -34.23
C GLN A 545 -2.36 14.70 -33.71
N VAL A 546 -1.44 15.15 -32.86
CA VAL A 546 -0.48 14.29 -32.16
C VAL A 546 -0.75 14.36 -30.66
N SER A 547 -0.97 13.22 -30.03
CA SER A 547 -1.23 13.12 -28.58
C SER A 547 -0.67 11.83 -27.98
N GLY A 548 -0.56 11.80 -26.67
CA GLY A 548 -0.03 10.67 -25.93
C GLY A 548 0.13 10.99 -24.45
N TRP A 549 1.08 10.32 -23.81
CA TRP A 549 1.51 10.64 -22.45
C TRP A 549 3.01 10.45 -22.27
N ALA A 550 3.58 11.21 -21.32
CA ALA A 550 4.99 11.21 -20.99
C ALA A 550 5.18 11.20 -19.47
N LEU A 551 6.06 10.33 -18.98
CA LEU A 551 6.46 10.23 -17.58
C LEU A 551 7.97 10.39 -17.43
N GLY A 552 8.37 11.08 -16.38
CA GLY A 552 9.74 11.23 -15.94
C GLY A 552 9.74 11.37 -14.43
N ASP A 553 10.82 10.96 -13.77
CA ASP A 553 10.80 10.75 -12.32
C ASP A 553 10.52 12.03 -11.52
N GLY A 554 11.32 13.07 -11.77
CA GLY A 554 11.07 14.45 -11.33
C GLY A 554 10.05 15.22 -12.20
N GLY A 555 9.36 14.53 -13.10
CA GLY A 555 8.37 15.07 -14.03
C GLY A 555 8.96 15.49 -15.39
N VAL A 556 8.07 15.68 -16.35
CA VAL A 556 8.40 16.08 -17.73
C VAL A 556 8.06 17.57 -17.91
N GLN A 557 9.02 18.33 -18.44
CA GLN A 557 8.88 19.77 -18.69
C GLN A 557 8.07 20.02 -19.97
N SER A 558 8.40 19.29 -21.03
CA SER A 558 7.77 19.40 -22.34
C SER A 558 8.04 18.18 -23.21
N VAL A 559 7.30 18.05 -24.30
CA VAL A 559 7.67 17.20 -25.43
C VAL A 559 8.06 18.03 -26.65
N THR A 560 8.84 17.41 -27.53
CA THR A 560 9.23 17.92 -28.85
C THR A 560 8.83 16.88 -29.89
N PHE A 561 8.22 17.36 -30.97
CA PHE A 561 7.85 16.57 -32.13
C PHE A 561 8.84 16.80 -33.27
N SER A 562 9.30 15.70 -33.86
CA SER A 562 10.11 15.70 -35.08
C SER A 562 9.49 14.78 -36.12
N ILE A 563 9.50 15.17 -37.39
CA ILE A 563 9.09 14.32 -38.51
C ILE A 563 10.31 14.10 -39.40
N ASP A 564 10.61 12.83 -39.69
CA ASP A 564 11.79 12.38 -40.47
C ASP A 564 13.14 12.90 -39.93
N GLY A 565 13.18 13.18 -38.63
CA GLY A 565 14.35 13.74 -37.92
C GLY A 565 14.40 15.27 -37.87
N ALA A 566 13.63 15.98 -38.69
CA ALA A 566 13.47 17.42 -38.61
C ALA A 566 12.52 17.80 -37.47
N VAL A 567 12.92 18.70 -36.57
CA VAL A 567 12.06 19.21 -35.50
C VAL A 567 10.95 20.07 -36.11
N VAL A 568 9.68 19.70 -35.88
CA VAL A 568 8.51 20.43 -36.39
C VAL A 568 7.83 21.27 -35.31
N GLN A 569 7.92 20.87 -34.03
CA GLN A 569 7.32 21.62 -32.93
C GLN A 569 8.04 21.31 -31.60
N THR A 570 8.30 22.33 -30.78
CA THR A 570 8.98 22.23 -29.48
C THR A 570 8.09 22.73 -28.35
N ASN A 571 8.51 22.50 -27.10
CA ASN A 571 7.91 23.08 -25.88
C ASN A 571 6.41 22.77 -25.70
N ILE A 572 5.94 21.63 -26.22
CA ILE A 572 4.56 21.18 -26.07
C ILE A 572 4.34 20.77 -24.60
N PRO A 573 3.34 21.33 -23.90
CA PRO A 573 3.17 21.09 -22.47
C PRO A 573 2.68 19.67 -22.17
N VAL A 574 3.15 19.12 -21.04
CA VAL A 574 2.69 17.85 -20.48
C VAL A 574 1.81 18.16 -19.27
N ASN A 575 0.53 18.40 -19.53
CA ASN A 575 -0.45 18.83 -18.53
C ASN A 575 -1.86 18.21 -18.68
N GLY A 576 -2.06 17.33 -19.67
CA GLY A 576 -3.34 16.68 -19.94
C GLY A 576 -3.68 15.62 -18.90
N ALA A 577 -4.92 15.62 -18.39
CA ALA A 577 -5.34 14.69 -17.33
C ALA A 577 -5.28 13.22 -17.79
N ARG A 578 -4.52 12.38 -17.07
CA ARG A 578 -4.36 10.95 -17.32
C ARG A 578 -4.42 10.10 -16.03
N PRO A 579 -5.60 9.94 -15.40
CA PRO A 579 -5.76 9.09 -14.23
C PRO A 579 -5.47 7.61 -14.52
N ASP A 580 -5.70 7.18 -15.76
CA ASP A 580 -5.36 5.84 -16.28
C ASP A 580 -3.85 5.56 -16.18
N VAL A 581 -3.03 6.50 -16.66
CA VAL A 581 -1.56 6.41 -16.62
C VAL A 581 -1.06 6.48 -15.18
N ASN A 582 -1.62 7.38 -14.36
CA ASN A 582 -1.26 7.49 -12.95
C ASN A 582 -1.57 6.22 -12.13
N ASN A 583 -2.65 5.51 -12.47
CA ASN A 583 -3.02 4.26 -11.81
C ASN A 583 -2.16 3.08 -12.28
N ALA A 584 -1.70 3.08 -13.54
CA ALA A 584 -0.77 2.07 -14.08
C ALA A 584 0.69 2.30 -13.64
N PHE A 585 1.10 3.56 -13.49
CA PHE A 585 2.45 3.99 -13.14
C PHE A 585 2.42 4.97 -11.94
N PRO A 586 2.05 4.49 -10.73
CA PRO A 586 2.00 5.34 -9.54
C PRO A 586 3.40 5.82 -9.11
N GLY A 587 3.46 6.99 -8.46
CA GLY A 587 4.70 7.52 -7.89
C GLY A 587 5.61 8.30 -8.85
N TYR A 588 5.16 8.56 -10.08
CA TYR A 588 5.80 9.52 -10.99
C TYR A 588 5.30 10.95 -10.75
N THR A 589 6.20 11.92 -10.72
CA THR A 589 5.84 13.33 -10.56
C THR A 589 5.00 13.80 -11.76
N GLY A 590 3.79 14.31 -11.50
CA GLY A 590 2.87 14.74 -12.55
C GLY A 590 2.12 13.61 -13.27
N GLY A 591 2.16 12.36 -12.77
CA GLY A 591 1.53 11.21 -13.42
C GLY A 591 0.05 11.42 -13.80
N ALA A 592 -0.74 12.06 -12.93
CA ALA A 592 -2.15 12.38 -13.18
C ALA A 592 -2.40 13.45 -14.24
N THR A 593 -1.36 14.19 -14.66
CA THR A 593 -1.38 15.22 -15.71
C THR A 593 -0.35 14.93 -16.82
N SER A 594 0.01 13.65 -16.99
CA SER A 594 1.07 13.19 -17.89
C SER A 594 0.72 13.23 -19.39
N GLY A 595 -0.50 13.63 -19.75
CA GLY A 595 -0.95 13.71 -21.14
C GLY A 595 -0.35 14.92 -21.87
N TYR A 596 -0.13 14.76 -23.17
CA TYR A 596 0.19 15.86 -24.08
C TYR A 596 -0.68 15.78 -25.34
N ALA A 597 -0.95 16.91 -25.97
CA ALA A 597 -1.63 16.99 -27.26
C ALA A 597 -1.29 18.30 -27.99
N ALA A 598 -1.04 18.25 -29.29
CA ALA A 598 -0.96 19.42 -30.16
C ALA A 598 -1.28 19.07 -31.63
N ALA A 599 -1.70 20.08 -32.39
CA ALA A 599 -1.82 20.01 -33.83
C ALA A 599 -0.47 20.30 -34.49
N VAL A 600 -0.08 19.48 -35.47
CA VAL A 600 1.17 19.58 -36.24
C VAL A 600 0.84 19.90 -37.69
N ASP A 601 1.45 20.95 -38.22
CA ASP A 601 1.37 21.24 -39.65
C ASP A 601 2.18 20.20 -40.45
N ILE A 602 1.49 19.52 -41.36
CA ILE A 602 2.07 18.57 -42.31
C ILE A 602 1.81 18.97 -43.77
N SER A 603 1.32 20.18 -44.01
CA SER A 603 0.97 20.69 -45.36
C SER A 603 2.14 20.62 -46.34
N SER A 604 3.35 20.98 -45.89
CA SER A 604 4.58 21.03 -46.68
C SER A 604 5.25 19.67 -46.95
N LEU A 605 4.82 18.60 -46.29
CA LEU A 605 5.40 17.27 -46.49
C LEU A 605 5.13 16.72 -47.91
N SER A 606 6.01 15.84 -48.39
CA SER A 606 5.78 14.98 -49.56
C SER A 606 4.58 14.04 -49.35
N PHE A 607 4.18 13.32 -50.39
CA PHE A 607 3.28 12.17 -50.22
C PHE A 607 4.09 10.90 -49.96
N GLY A 608 3.59 10.02 -49.10
CA GLY A 608 4.26 8.78 -48.71
C GLY A 608 4.18 8.48 -47.22
N GLU A 609 5.07 7.60 -46.76
CA GLU A 609 5.27 7.27 -45.35
C GLU A 609 6.22 8.29 -44.70
N HIS A 610 5.87 8.72 -43.49
CA HIS A 610 6.60 9.70 -42.69
C HIS A 610 6.75 9.18 -41.25
N LYS A 611 7.91 9.43 -40.63
CA LYS A 611 8.22 8.99 -39.27
C LYS A 611 8.11 10.13 -38.27
N LEU A 612 7.02 10.16 -37.53
CA LEU A 612 6.87 10.99 -36.34
C LEU A 612 7.73 10.42 -35.19
N THR A 613 8.46 11.29 -34.52
CA THR A 613 9.22 11.04 -33.30
C THR A 613 8.78 12.03 -32.23
N VAL A 614 8.46 11.53 -31.04
CA VAL A 614 8.15 12.35 -29.87
C VAL A 614 9.22 12.11 -28.81
N SER A 615 9.95 13.17 -28.46
CA SER A 615 11.02 13.14 -27.46
C SER A 615 10.66 14.02 -26.26
N THR A 616 11.04 13.58 -25.07
CA THR A 616 10.72 14.26 -23.79
C THR A 616 11.91 15.07 -23.26
N THR A 617 11.62 16.23 -22.69
CA THR A 617 12.56 17.01 -21.86
C THR A 617 12.08 16.94 -20.41
N LEU A 618 12.95 16.54 -19.49
CA LEU A 618 12.62 16.40 -18.07
C LEU A 618 12.72 17.74 -17.32
N ASN A 619 12.09 17.85 -16.15
CA ASN A 619 12.07 19.09 -15.34
C ASN A 619 13.46 19.57 -14.86
N ASN A 620 14.49 18.73 -14.93
CA ASN A 620 15.89 19.08 -14.66
C ASN A 620 16.65 19.54 -15.92
N GLY A 621 15.97 19.67 -17.07
CA GLY A 621 16.54 20.04 -18.37
C GLY A 621 17.24 18.90 -19.14
N SER A 622 17.29 17.67 -18.61
CA SER A 622 17.88 16.53 -19.33
C SER A 622 16.90 15.89 -20.31
N ALA A 623 17.41 15.29 -21.38
CA ALA A 623 16.62 14.47 -22.30
C ALA A 623 16.08 13.21 -21.58
N GLY A 624 14.80 12.92 -21.77
CA GLY A 624 14.15 11.71 -21.27
C GLY A 624 14.02 10.63 -22.35
N ALA A 625 12.89 9.91 -22.33
CA ALA A 625 12.55 8.92 -23.33
C ALA A 625 12.09 9.54 -24.66
N GLN A 626 12.15 8.73 -25.72
CA GLN A 626 11.59 9.02 -27.04
C GLN A 626 10.73 7.83 -27.52
N SER A 627 9.70 8.12 -28.31
CA SER A 627 8.88 7.13 -29.01
C SER A 627 8.68 7.54 -30.46
N THR A 628 8.41 6.58 -31.36
CA THR A 628 8.31 6.83 -32.80
C THR A 628 7.16 6.06 -33.42
N VAL A 629 6.43 6.70 -34.33
CA VAL A 629 5.33 6.09 -35.09
C VAL A 629 5.40 6.52 -36.55
N THR A 630 5.11 5.60 -37.46
CA THR A 630 4.95 5.89 -38.89
C THR A 630 3.52 6.33 -39.16
N PHE A 631 3.34 7.33 -40.02
CA PHE A 631 2.04 7.75 -40.55
C PHE A 631 2.15 7.95 -42.07
N ILE A 632 1.02 7.96 -42.77
CA ILE A 632 0.98 8.06 -44.23
C ILE A 632 0.31 9.37 -44.62
N LYS A 633 0.98 10.21 -45.39
CA LYS A 633 0.37 11.35 -46.09
C LYS A 633 -0.03 10.88 -47.51
N PRO A 634 -1.33 10.65 -47.77
CA PRO A 634 -1.74 9.87 -48.94
C PRO A 634 -1.74 10.71 -50.23
N SER A 635 -1.43 10.09 -51.37
CA SER A 635 -1.22 10.78 -52.65
C SER A 635 -2.51 11.33 -53.30
N PRO A 636 -2.43 12.42 -54.07
CA PRO A 636 -3.57 12.93 -54.83
C PRO A 636 -3.89 12.03 -56.03
N TYR A 637 -5.17 11.99 -56.41
CA TYR A 637 -5.66 11.30 -57.61
C TYR A 637 -6.53 12.22 -58.44
N LEU A 638 -6.46 12.10 -59.77
CA LEU A 638 -7.32 12.79 -60.73
C LEU A 638 -7.65 11.84 -61.88
N THR A 639 -8.92 11.80 -62.30
CA THR A 639 -9.36 11.12 -63.52
C THR A 639 -10.16 12.07 -64.41
N LEU A 640 -10.33 11.65 -65.66
CA LEU A 640 -11.29 12.18 -66.60
C LEU A 640 -12.06 10.95 -67.12
N ASP A 641 -13.33 10.84 -66.73
CA ASP A 641 -14.20 9.71 -67.06
C ASP A 641 -14.99 9.99 -68.37
N ALA A 642 -15.29 11.27 -68.64
CA ALA A 642 -15.82 11.76 -69.91
C ALA A 642 -15.25 13.15 -70.26
N PRO A 643 -15.10 13.50 -71.56
CA PRO A 643 -15.29 12.63 -72.72
C PRO A 643 -14.20 11.57 -72.85
N ALA A 644 -14.46 10.48 -73.59
CA ALA A 644 -13.45 9.48 -73.89
C ALA A 644 -12.38 10.05 -74.86
N ASN A 645 -11.14 9.58 -74.75
CA ASN A 645 -10.06 10.02 -75.64
C ASN A 645 -10.29 9.51 -77.08
N GLY A 646 -10.33 10.43 -78.05
CA GLY A 646 -10.69 10.15 -79.44
C GLY A 646 -12.21 10.08 -79.68
N ALA A 647 -13.04 10.65 -78.80
CA ALA A 647 -14.49 10.65 -79.00
C ALA A 647 -14.93 11.63 -80.09
N ASN A 648 -15.57 11.11 -81.13
CA ASN A 648 -16.36 11.89 -82.08
C ASN A 648 -17.72 12.22 -81.45
N LEU A 649 -18.10 13.49 -81.43
CA LEU A 649 -19.32 13.99 -80.79
C LEU A 649 -20.41 14.29 -81.82
N THR A 650 -21.66 14.38 -81.36
CA THR A 650 -22.85 14.64 -82.20
C THR A 650 -23.45 16.04 -81.98
N SER A 651 -22.79 16.88 -81.19
CA SER A 651 -23.22 18.24 -80.82
C SER A 651 -22.03 19.14 -80.54
N ASN A 652 -22.24 20.46 -80.61
CA ASN A 652 -21.27 21.51 -80.25
C ASN A 652 -21.05 21.66 -78.73
N THR A 653 -21.23 20.57 -77.98
CA THR A 653 -21.22 20.52 -76.51
C THR A 653 -20.39 19.34 -76.02
N VAL A 654 -19.54 19.59 -75.02
CA VAL A 654 -18.65 18.55 -74.47
C VAL A 654 -18.92 18.40 -72.98
N GLN A 655 -19.47 17.25 -72.60
CA GLN A 655 -19.65 16.86 -71.20
C GLN A 655 -18.32 16.38 -70.62
N VAL A 656 -17.75 17.16 -69.72
CA VAL A 656 -16.51 16.88 -69.01
C VAL A 656 -16.84 16.40 -67.60
N SER A 657 -16.45 15.19 -67.23
CA SER A 657 -16.66 14.64 -65.89
C SER A 657 -15.55 13.67 -65.49
N GLY A 658 -15.45 13.41 -64.20
CA GLY A 658 -14.42 12.54 -63.62
C GLY A 658 -14.50 12.56 -62.10
N TRP A 659 -13.40 12.20 -61.44
CA TRP A 659 -13.25 12.36 -60.00
C TRP A 659 -11.83 12.78 -59.60
N ALA A 660 -11.72 13.43 -58.44
CA ALA A 660 -10.46 13.91 -57.88
C ALA A 660 -10.42 13.71 -56.36
N LEU A 661 -9.26 13.28 -55.85
CA LEU A 661 -8.97 13.12 -54.42
C LEU A 661 -7.80 14.01 -54.05
N SER A 662 -8.02 14.95 -53.13
CA SER A 662 -6.95 15.56 -52.33
C SER A 662 -6.92 14.88 -50.96
N TYR A 663 -5.74 14.81 -50.33
CA TYR A 663 -5.61 14.32 -48.95
C TYR A 663 -6.29 15.26 -47.95
N ALA A 664 -6.40 16.55 -48.29
CA ALA A 664 -7.05 17.58 -47.51
C ALA A 664 -8.09 18.32 -48.38
N GLY A 665 -9.27 18.56 -47.82
CA GLY A 665 -10.36 19.28 -48.49
C GLY A 665 -11.00 18.56 -49.71
N GLN A 666 -11.94 19.25 -50.34
CA GLN A 666 -12.45 18.91 -51.67
C GLN A 666 -11.61 19.63 -52.73
N PRO A 667 -10.99 18.94 -53.69
CA PRO A 667 -10.16 19.59 -54.70
C PRO A 667 -11.02 20.44 -55.66
N ASN A 668 -10.47 21.58 -56.08
CA ASN A 668 -11.02 22.40 -57.16
C ASN A 668 -10.33 22.01 -58.48
N VAL A 669 -11.10 21.45 -59.41
CA VAL A 669 -10.63 20.99 -60.72
C VAL A 669 -10.81 22.10 -61.74
N ASP A 670 -9.69 22.56 -62.29
CA ASP A 670 -9.62 23.47 -63.43
C ASP A 670 -9.86 22.69 -64.73
N ILE A 671 -10.72 23.24 -65.59
CA ILE A 671 -11.10 22.64 -66.88
C ILE A 671 -10.63 23.56 -68.00
N TYR A 672 -9.95 22.98 -68.97
CA TYR A 672 -9.33 23.67 -70.10
C TYR A 672 -9.82 23.10 -71.43
N LEU A 673 -9.89 23.98 -72.43
CA LEU A 673 -10.13 23.66 -73.85
C LEU A 673 -9.00 24.31 -74.66
N ASP A 674 -8.23 23.51 -75.39
CA ASP A 674 -7.09 23.94 -76.22
C ASP A 674 -6.07 24.81 -75.47
N GLY A 675 -5.85 24.48 -74.18
CA GLY A 675 -4.95 25.21 -73.28
C GLY A 675 -5.56 26.46 -72.63
N ASN A 676 -6.72 26.94 -73.08
CA ASN A 676 -7.45 28.04 -72.44
C ASN A 676 -8.25 27.52 -71.24
N LYS A 677 -8.20 28.21 -70.10
CA LYS A 677 -8.98 27.83 -68.91
C LYS A 677 -10.43 28.27 -69.08
N MET A 678 -11.35 27.31 -69.07
CA MET A 678 -12.78 27.52 -69.28
C MET A 678 -13.56 27.60 -67.96
N ALA A 679 -13.18 26.80 -66.96
CA ALA A 679 -13.86 26.75 -65.67
C ALA A 679 -12.94 26.32 -64.52
N THR A 680 -13.45 26.51 -63.29
CA THR A 680 -13.03 25.84 -62.06
C THR A 680 -14.27 25.19 -61.46
N VAL A 681 -14.23 23.90 -61.10
CA VAL A 681 -15.35 23.21 -60.44
C VAL A 681 -14.86 22.47 -59.19
N THR A 682 -15.58 22.60 -58.08
CA THR A 682 -15.27 21.82 -56.87
C THR A 682 -15.71 20.37 -57.05
N ALA A 683 -14.83 19.42 -56.73
CA ALA A 683 -15.16 18.00 -56.68
C ALA A 683 -16.07 17.72 -55.47
N ASN A 684 -17.39 17.70 -55.72
CA ASN A 684 -18.42 17.48 -54.70
C ASN A 684 -19.56 16.53 -55.12
N ASN A 685 -19.52 15.98 -56.35
CA ASN A 685 -20.56 15.06 -56.83
C ASN A 685 -20.40 13.67 -56.17
N PRO A 686 -21.50 12.98 -55.81
CA PRO A 686 -21.44 11.66 -55.18
C PRO A 686 -20.71 10.60 -56.02
N ARG A 687 -19.77 9.90 -55.40
CA ARG A 687 -18.96 8.79 -55.95
C ARG A 687 -18.74 7.71 -54.89
N ALA A 688 -19.80 6.97 -54.57
CA ALA A 688 -19.75 5.89 -53.58
C ALA A 688 -18.79 4.75 -54.01
N ASP A 689 -18.59 4.55 -55.30
CA ASP A 689 -17.55 3.68 -55.88
C ASP A 689 -16.14 4.09 -55.41
N VAL A 690 -15.79 5.36 -55.58
CA VAL A 690 -14.49 5.91 -55.15
C VAL A 690 -14.40 5.91 -53.61
N GLY A 691 -15.49 6.27 -52.91
CA GLY A 691 -15.58 6.21 -51.44
C GLY A 691 -15.32 4.82 -50.85
N ASN A 692 -15.76 3.75 -51.52
CA ASN A 692 -15.51 2.37 -51.08
C ASN A 692 -14.07 1.89 -51.33
N VAL A 693 -13.39 2.41 -52.37
CA VAL A 693 -12.00 2.05 -52.69
C VAL A 693 -11.00 2.88 -51.88
N PHE A 694 -11.31 4.14 -51.60
CA PHE A 694 -10.45 5.10 -50.92
C PHE A 694 -11.05 5.63 -49.59
N PRO A 695 -11.49 4.76 -48.65
CA PRO A 695 -12.26 5.15 -47.46
C PRO A 695 -11.46 5.97 -46.42
N THR A 696 -10.15 6.16 -46.61
CA THR A 696 -9.29 6.99 -45.76
C THR A 696 -9.35 8.48 -46.10
N TYR A 697 -9.83 8.85 -47.28
CA TYR A 697 -9.96 10.24 -47.72
C TYR A 697 -11.34 10.77 -47.33
N THR A 698 -11.36 11.83 -46.53
CA THR A 698 -12.56 12.45 -45.94
C THR A 698 -13.70 12.72 -46.94
N TYR A 699 -13.34 13.00 -48.21
CA TYR A 699 -14.28 13.38 -49.26
C TYR A 699 -14.39 12.37 -50.42
N ALA A 700 -13.84 11.15 -50.31
CA ALA A 700 -13.86 10.19 -51.42
C ALA A 700 -15.27 9.81 -51.91
N ALA A 701 -16.26 9.78 -51.02
CA ALA A 701 -17.66 9.54 -51.38
C ALA A 701 -18.32 10.71 -52.16
N TYR A 702 -17.65 11.87 -52.25
CA TYR A 702 -18.09 13.09 -52.93
C TYR A 702 -16.99 13.63 -53.86
N SER A 703 -16.16 12.75 -54.42
CA SER A 703 -14.98 13.10 -55.22
C SER A 703 -15.27 13.46 -56.68
N GLY A 704 -16.52 13.34 -57.13
CA GLY A 704 -16.87 13.55 -58.53
C GLY A 704 -16.92 15.02 -58.93
N PHE A 705 -16.66 15.32 -60.20
CA PHE A 705 -16.92 16.62 -60.81
C PHE A 705 -17.62 16.46 -62.15
N SER A 706 -18.32 17.51 -62.61
CA SER A 706 -18.97 17.56 -63.93
C SER A 706 -19.11 19.00 -64.41
N TYR A 707 -18.95 19.22 -65.71
CA TYR A 707 -19.11 20.53 -66.37
C TYR A 707 -19.41 20.32 -67.85
N VAL A 708 -20.28 21.14 -68.44
CA VAL A 708 -20.57 21.10 -69.88
C VAL A 708 -19.93 22.30 -70.56
N LEU A 709 -18.96 22.05 -71.44
CA LEU A 709 -18.49 23.05 -72.41
C LEU A 709 -19.60 23.26 -73.46
N GLN A 710 -19.94 24.52 -73.71
CA GLN A 710 -21.04 24.94 -74.60
C GLN A 710 -20.49 25.71 -75.80
N ASN A 711 -21.11 25.56 -76.97
CA ASN A 711 -20.73 26.25 -78.20
C ASN A 711 -19.24 26.06 -78.58
N VAL A 712 -18.73 24.85 -78.41
CA VAL A 712 -17.41 24.48 -78.93
C VAL A 712 -17.50 24.48 -80.47
N ALA A 713 -16.45 24.97 -81.13
CA ALA A 713 -16.40 25.02 -82.59
C ALA A 713 -16.40 23.60 -83.20
N GLY A 714 -16.73 23.48 -84.49
CA GLY A 714 -16.40 22.28 -85.24
C GLY A 714 -14.88 22.13 -85.38
N GLY A 715 -14.36 20.92 -85.20
CA GLY A 715 -12.94 20.61 -85.27
C GLY A 715 -12.47 19.62 -84.21
N THR A 716 -11.16 19.34 -84.20
CA THR A 716 -10.50 18.51 -83.19
C THR A 716 -9.94 19.37 -82.06
N HIS A 717 -10.32 19.06 -80.82
CA HIS A 717 -10.05 19.86 -79.61
C HIS A 717 -9.39 19.03 -78.50
N GLN A 718 -8.53 19.65 -77.69
CA GLN A 718 -8.01 19.04 -76.45
C GLN A 718 -8.80 19.54 -75.23
N VAL A 719 -9.48 18.62 -74.55
CA VAL A 719 -10.03 18.83 -73.21
C VAL A 719 -9.00 18.40 -72.17
N LYS A 720 -8.74 19.25 -71.18
CA LYS A 720 -7.82 18.94 -70.09
C LYS A 720 -8.43 19.30 -68.74
N VAL A 721 -8.31 18.39 -67.78
CA VAL A 721 -8.63 18.61 -66.37
C VAL A 721 -7.34 18.69 -65.56
N GLN A 722 -7.32 19.54 -64.53
CA GLN A 722 -6.13 19.77 -63.71
C GLN A 722 -6.54 20.18 -62.29
N PHE A 723 -5.80 19.75 -61.26
CA PHE A 723 -5.93 20.37 -59.93
C PHE A 723 -4.58 20.39 -59.20
N THR A 724 -4.42 21.34 -58.29
CA THR A 724 -3.25 21.44 -57.40
C THR A 724 -3.68 21.07 -55.98
N SER A 725 -3.00 20.10 -55.38
CA SER A 725 -3.19 19.71 -53.98
C SER A 725 -2.38 20.65 -53.05
N ASP A 726 -2.76 20.69 -51.78
CA ASP A 726 -2.33 21.68 -50.77
C ASP A 726 -0.80 21.81 -50.58
N ASN A 727 0.00 20.82 -50.99
CA ASN A 727 1.46 20.89 -50.96
C ASN A 727 2.10 21.45 -52.25
N GLY A 728 1.30 21.99 -53.18
CA GLY A 728 1.74 22.51 -54.47
C GLY A 728 1.82 21.48 -55.60
N THR A 729 1.66 20.18 -55.30
CA THR A 729 1.70 19.14 -56.34
C THR A 729 0.48 19.23 -57.25
N THR A 730 0.72 19.28 -58.55
CA THR A 730 -0.33 19.49 -59.56
C THR A 730 -0.53 18.24 -60.40
N MET A 731 -1.76 17.74 -60.43
CA MET A 731 -2.22 16.61 -61.24
C MET A 731 -2.93 17.13 -62.50
N SER A 732 -2.76 16.47 -63.65
CA SER A 732 -3.52 16.80 -64.87
C SER A 732 -3.76 15.57 -65.74
N VAL A 733 -4.89 15.57 -66.46
CA VAL A 733 -5.27 14.56 -67.47
C VAL A 733 -5.81 15.29 -68.69
N SER A 734 -5.34 14.92 -69.89
CA SER A 734 -5.81 15.46 -71.17
C SER A 734 -6.42 14.36 -72.03
N VAL A 735 -7.44 14.71 -72.81
CA VAL A 735 -8.05 13.89 -73.87
C VAL A 735 -8.33 14.74 -75.11
N THR A 736 -8.33 14.12 -76.28
CA THR A 736 -8.75 14.74 -77.54
C THR A 736 -10.19 14.34 -77.87
N VAL A 737 -10.97 15.26 -78.42
CA VAL A 737 -12.32 15.02 -78.96
C VAL A 737 -12.50 15.70 -80.31
N THR A 738 -13.40 15.19 -81.13
CA THR A 738 -13.79 15.83 -82.41
C THR A 738 -15.24 16.28 -82.31
N VAL A 739 -15.46 17.57 -82.53
CA VAL A 739 -16.77 18.24 -82.48
C VAL A 739 -17.25 18.46 -83.92
N PRO A 740 -18.53 18.17 -84.24
CA PRO A 740 -19.01 18.22 -85.62
C PRO A 740 -19.14 19.66 -86.12
N GLY A 741 -18.92 19.83 -87.43
CA GLY A 741 -19.07 21.10 -88.13
C GLY A 741 -20.53 21.58 -88.24
N LEU A 742 -20.73 22.88 -88.41
CA LEU A 742 -22.05 23.45 -88.65
C LEU A 742 -22.48 23.26 -90.10
N VAL A 743 -23.56 22.51 -90.32
CA VAL A 743 -24.25 22.45 -91.62
C VAL A 743 -25.29 23.57 -91.69
N THR A 744 -25.18 24.42 -92.71
CA THR A 744 -26.06 25.56 -92.98
C THR A 744 -26.73 25.37 -94.34
N VAL A 745 -28.03 25.62 -94.42
CA VAL A 745 -28.78 25.66 -95.69
C VAL A 745 -29.32 27.08 -95.87
N VAL A 746 -29.12 27.65 -97.05
CA VAL A 746 -29.52 29.01 -97.42
C VAL A 746 -30.41 28.93 -98.65
N GLU A 747 -31.68 29.29 -98.51
CA GLU A 747 -32.60 29.40 -99.64
C GLU A 747 -32.20 30.59 -100.53
N LYS A 748 -31.96 30.35 -101.82
CA LYS A 748 -31.60 31.38 -102.81
C LYS A 748 -32.74 31.55 -103.83
N PRO A 749 -33.55 32.63 -103.76
CA PRO A 749 -34.63 32.86 -104.72
C PRO A 749 -34.11 33.33 -106.08
N PHE A 750 -34.74 32.86 -107.15
CA PHE A 750 -34.50 33.29 -108.54
C PHE A 750 -35.80 33.75 -109.20
N ASP A 751 -35.76 34.83 -109.99
CA ASP A 751 -36.95 35.39 -110.67
C ASP A 751 -37.27 34.65 -111.98
N THR A 752 -37.43 33.32 -111.87
CA THR A 752 -37.80 32.41 -112.97
C THR A 752 -38.60 31.23 -112.41
N THR A 753 -39.23 30.44 -113.28
CA THR A 753 -39.92 29.20 -112.89
C THR A 753 -39.08 27.98 -113.26
N LEU A 754 -39.20 26.90 -112.47
CA LEU A 754 -38.52 25.63 -112.75
C LEU A 754 -38.88 25.05 -114.14
N ASN A 755 -40.11 25.29 -114.60
CA ASN A 755 -40.57 24.92 -115.95
C ASN A 755 -39.85 25.69 -117.06
N LEU A 756 -39.58 26.99 -116.86
CA LEU A 756 -38.86 27.80 -117.83
C LEU A 756 -37.38 27.42 -117.89
N LEU A 757 -36.76 27.19 -116.73
CA LEU A 757 -35.38 26.72 -116.61
C LEU A 757 -35.15 25.37 -117.31
N ALA A 758 -36.03 24.40 -117.03
CA ALA A 758 -35.98 23.09 -117.67
C ALA A 758 -36.21 23.19 -119.19
N GLY A 759 -37.15 24.03 -119.63
CA GLY A 759 -37.44 24.27 -121.04
C GLY A 759 -36.29 24.91 -121.81
N TYR A 760 -35.51 25.82 -121.20
CA TYR A 760 -34.30 26.38 -121.81
C TYR A 760 -33.17 25.34 -121.92
N ASN A 761 -32.98 24.53 -120.88
CA ASN A 761 -31.93 23.51 -120.81
C ASN A 761 -32.31 22.21 -121.56
N GLY A 762 -33.53 22.08 -122.09
CA GLY A 762 -34.02 20.90 -122.83
C GLY A 762 -34.44 19.70 -121.97
N VAL A 763 -34.41 19.84 -120.64
CA VAL A 763 -34.60 18.75 -119.65
C VAL A 763 -36.01 18.73 -119.03
N THR A 764 -36.28 17.79 -118.13
CA THR A 764 -37.55 17.77 -117.37
C THR A 764 -37.47 18.65 -116.11
N PRO A 765 -38.56 19.30 -115.67
CA PRO A 765 -38.57 20.02 -114.39
C PRO A 765 -38.19 19.14 -113.20
N SER A 766 -38.59 17.86 -113.23
CA SER A 766 -38.27 16.86 -112.20
C SER A 766 -36.81 16.42 -112.15
N SER A 767 -36.06 16.50 -113.25
CA SER A 767 -34.63 16.14 -113.27
C SER A 767 -33.73 17.27 -112.76
N ILE A 768 -34.28 18.47 -112.56
CA ILE A 768 -33.56 19.63 -112.00
C ILE A 768 -34.27 20.27 -110.80
N ASP A 769 -35.23 19.57 -110.16
CA ASP A 769 -35.94 20.07 -108.97
C ASP A 769 -34.98 20.15 -107.77
N PRO A 770 -34.70 21.34 -107.23
CA PRO A 770 -33.78 21.50 -106.12
C PRO A 770 -34.15 20.68 -104.88
N ASN A 771 -35.44 20.49 -104.61
CA ASN A 771 -35.91 19.79 -103.41
C ASN A 771 -35.74 18.27 -103.53
N LEU A 772 -35.91 17.72 -104.75
CA LEU A 772 -35.66 16.30 -105.02
C LEU A 772 -34.16 16.00 -105.01
N LEU A 773 -33.36 16.84 -105.67
CA LEU A 773 -31.90 16.68 -105.75
C LEU A 773 -31.22 16.90 -104.38
N PHE A 774 -31.69 17.86 -103.58
CA PHE A 774 -31.15 18.10 -102.23
C PHE A 774 -31.55 17.03 -101.20
N ALA A 775 -32.61 16.26 -101.46
CA ALA A 775 -32.98 15.11 -100.64
C ALA A 775 -32.13 13.86 -100.92
N ASP A 776 -31.43 13.80 -102.06
CA ASP A 776 -30.53 12.69 -102.39
C ASP A 776 -29.17 12.79 -101.67
N ALA A 777 -28.57 11.63 -101.39
CA ALA A 777 -27.31 11.53 -100.67
C ALA A 777 -26.09 12.08 -101.45
N VAL A 778 -26.17 12.12 -102.78
CA VAL A 778 -25.14 12.62 -103.69
C VAL A 778 -25.50 13.99 -104.25
N SER A 779 -26.68 14.15 -104.88
CA SER A 779 -27.06 15.39 -105.57
C SER A 779 -27.19 16.60 -104.64
N LYS A 780 -27.34 16.41 -103.32
CA LYS A 780 -27.22 17.51 -102.35
C LYS A 780 -25.90 18.30 -102.48
N TYR A 781 -24.81 17.66 -102.91
CA TYR A 781 -23.51 18.32 -103.11
C TYR A 781 -23.47 19.21 -104.35
N GLU A 782 -24.43 19.09 -105.27
CA GLU A 782 -24.59 20.04 -106.39
C GLU A 782 -24.91 21.45 -105.89
N PHE A 783 -25.54 21.55 -104.71
CA PHE A 783 -25.92 22.80 -104.03
C PHE A 783 -24.88 23.26 -103.01
N MET A 784 -23.76 22.56 -102.83
CA MET A 784 -22.75 22.97 -101.85
C MET A 784 -22.02 24.23 -102.34
N SER A 785 -21.81 25.17 -101.42
CA SER A 785 -21.02 26.39 -101.65
C SER A 785 -19.64 26.08 -102.23
N LEU A 786 -19.37 26.63 -103.40
CA LEU A 786 -18.09 26.54 -104.09
C LEU A 786 -17.11 27.67 -103.71
N TYR A 787 -17.47 28.55 -102.76
CA TYR A 787 -16.56 29.51 -102.14
C TYR A 787 -15.52 28.83 -101.22
N GLY A 788 -14.49 29.57 -100.79
CA GLY A 788 -13.40 29.07 -99.94
C GLY A 788 -13.87 28.40 -98.65
N MET A 789 -13.60 27.09 -98.52
CA MET A 789 -13.89 26.31 -97.31
C MET A 789 -12.68 26.29 -96.36
N GLN A 790 -12.92 26.62 -95.08
CA GLN A 790 -11.89 26.61 -94.04
C GLN A 790 -11.70 25.21 -93.45
N GLY A 791 -10.49 24.93 -92.96
CA GLY A 791 -10.17 23.68 -92.25
C GLY A 791 -9.85 22.47 -93.11
N VAL A 792 -10.06 22.52 -94.43
CA VAL A 792 -9.63 21.45 -95.35
C VAL A 792 -8.11 21.49 -95.53
N THR A 793 -7.45 20.37 -95.28
CA THR A 793 -5.99 20.21 -95.30
C THR A 793 -5.48 19.69 -96.64
N ALA A 794 -4.17 19.76 -96.84
CA ALA A 794 -3.53 19.13 -97.99
C ALA A 794 -3.70 17.60 -98.00
N ASP A 795 -3.84 16.97 -96.82
CA ASP A 795 -3.99 15.53 -96.69
C ASP A 795 -5.43 15.05 -96.99
N ASP A 796 -6.45 15.81 -96.56
CA ASP A 796 -7.85 15.60 -96.99
C ASP A 796 -7.93 15.55 -98.53
N ILE A 797 -7.25 16.48 -99.22
CA ILE A 797 -7.22 16.51 -100.68
C ILE A 797 -6.28 15.46 -101.30
N ASN A 798 -5.18 15.09 -100.65
CA ASN A 798 -4.32 14.00 -101.13
C ASN A 798 -5.06 12.65 -101.12
N GLU A 799 -5.96 12.42 -100.17
CA GLU A 799 -6.87 11.26 -100.20
C GLU A 799 -7.75 11.30 -101.47
N MET A 800 -8.39 12.44 -101.75
CA MET A 800 -9.17 12.64 -102.98
C MET A 800 -8.37 12.43 -104.28
N LEU A 801 -7.07 12.75 -104.28
CA LEU A 801 -6.22 12.69 -105.46
C LEU A 801 -5.39 11.40 -105.55
N THR A 802 -5.64 10.43 -104.69
CA THR A 802 -5.00 9.11 -104.73
C THR A 802 -5.22 8.41 -106.07
N ASN A 803 -4.14 7.90 -106.67
CA ASN A 803 -4.10 7.29 -108.01
C ASN A 803 -4.57 8.19 -109.18
N CYS A 804 -4.77 9.49 -108.97
CA CYS A 804 -5.30 10.41 -109.99
C CYS A 804 -4.19 10.97 -110.91
N GLY A 805 -3.36 10.10 -111.49
CA GLY A 805 -2.37 10.47 -112.50
C GLY A 805 -1.46 11.61 -112.05
N VAL A 806 -1.38 12.69 -112.83
CA VAL A 806 -0.57 13.89 -112.49
C VAL A 806 -1.04 14.64 -111.24
N LEU A 807 -2.31 14.46 -110.83
CA LEU A 807 -2.88 15.13 -109.66
C LEU A 807 -2.45 14.44 -108.35
N THR A 808 -1.91 13.22 -108.41
CA THR A 808 -1.48 12.46 -107.24
C THR A 808 -0.46 13.25 -106.41
N GLY A 809 -0.77 13.50 -105.14
CA GLY A 809 0.09 14.26 -104.22
C GLY A 809 0.05 15.79 -104.38
N GLN A 810 -0.84 16.34 -105.22
CA GLN A 810 -0.96 17.79 -105.44
C GLN A 810 -1.85 18.52 -104.41
N GLY A 811 -2.24 17.88 -103.31
CA GLY A 811 -3.22 18.42 -102.35
C GLY A 811 -2.87 19.80 -101.80
N GLN A 812 -1.59 20.07 -101.52
CA GLN A 812 -1.14 21.40 -101.09
C GLN A 812 -1.35 22.46 -102.20
N ALA A 813 -1.06 22.14 -103.46
CA ALA A 813 -1.26 23.07 -104.57
C ALA A 813 -2.76 23.37 -104.82
N VAL A 814 -3.64 22.41 -104.54
CA VAL A 814 -5.10 22.62 -104.55
C VAL A 814 -5.54 23.53 -103.41
N VAL A 815 -5.09 23.27 -102.18
CA VAL A 815 -5.43 24.11 -101.01
C VAL A 815 -4.90 25.54 -101.16
N ASP A 816 -3.66 25.71 -101.62
CA ASP A 816 -3.05 27.02 -101.88
C ASP A 816 -3.83 27.80 -102.96
N ALA A 817 -4.23 27.14 -104.05
CA ALA A 817 -5.05 27.75 -105.10
C ALA A 817 -6.47 28.09 -104.62
N ALA A 818 -7.12 27.17 -103.92
CA ALA A 818 -8.45 27.32 -103.36
C ALA A 818 -8.53 28.50 -102.38
N ALA A 819 -7.57 28.60 -101.45
CA ALA A 819 -7.45 29.72 -100.52
C ALA A 819 -7.13 31.05 -101.23
N ARG A 820 -6.28 31.03 -102.28
CA ARG A 820 -5.90 32.23 -103.02
C ARG A 820 -7.01 32.81 -103.89
N TYR A 821 -7.89 31.97 -104.43
CA TYR A 821 -8.91 32.37 -105.41
C TYR A 821 -10.35 32.24 -104.89
N ASN A 822 -10.55 32.06 -103.57
CA ASN A 822 -11.86 31.87 -102.93
C ASN A 822 -12.70 30.77 -103.59
N ILE A 823 -12.13 29.56 -103.68
CA ILE A 823 -12.80 28.36 -104.19
C ILE A 823 -12.79 27.25 -103.13
N ASN A 824 -13.81 26.41 -103.11
CA ASN A 824 -13.88 25.19 -102.31
C ASN A 824 -12.84 24.15 -102.82
N PRO A 825 -11.83 23.75 -102.01
CA PRO A 825 -10.77 22.85 -102.46
C PRO A 825 -11.27 21.43 -102.80
N VAL A 826 -12.32 20.96 -102.14
CA VAL A 826 -12.93 19.64 -102.39
C VAL A 826 -13.60 19.62 -103.76
N TYR A 827 -14.31 20.70 -104.11
CA TYR A 827 -14.82 20.90 -105.48
C TYR A 827 -13.68 21.02 -106.51
N LEU A 828 -12.64 21.82 -106.25
CA LEU A 828 -11.55 22.01 -107.20
C LEU A 828 -10.84 20.68 -107.52
N ALA A 829 -10.62 19.83 -106.51
CA ALA A 829 -10.09 18.48 -106.69
C ALA A 829 -11.06 17.56 -107.48
N ALA A 830 -12.35 17.57 -107.14
CA ALA A 830 -13.37 16.77 -107.80
C ALA A 830 -13.56 17.17 -109.28
N HIS A 831 -13.64 18.46 -109.56
CA HIS A 831 -13.81 19.03 -110.90
C HIS A 831 -12.62 18.66 -111.79
N MET A 832 -11.38 18.88 -111.34
CA MET A 832 -10.19 18.43 -112.09
C MET A 832 -10.20 16.92 -112.34
N ARG A 833 -10.69 16.09 -111.40
CA ARG A 833 -10.79 14.64 -111.61
C ARG A 833 -11.78 14.25 -112.71
N VAL A 834 -12.86 15.00 -112.92
CA VAL A 834 -13.78 14.82 -114.05
C VAL A 834 -13.09 15.24 -115.35
N GLU A 835 -12.71 16.51 -115.49
CA GLU A 835 -12.18 17.10 -116.74
C GLU A 835 -10.90 16.42 -117.27
N THR A 836 -10.12 15.79 -116.38
CA THR A 836 -8.86 15.14 -116.75
C THR A 836 -8.93 13.61 -116.81
N GLY A 837 -10.09 12.99 -116.55
CA GLY A 837 -10.21 11.55 -116.41
C GLY A 837 -9.27 11.00 -115.32
N ASN A 838 -9.39 11.53 -114.10
CA ASN A 838 -8.50 11.30 -112.96
C ASN A 838 -7.00 11.54 -113.30
N GLY A 839 -6.68 12.70 -113.89
CA GLY A 839 -5.32 13.14 -114.17
C GLY A 839 -4.61 12.38 -115.31
N THR A 840 -5.37 11.80 -116.24
CA THR A 840 -4.82 10.93 -117.31
C THR A 840 -5.05 11.42 -118.75
N SER A 841 -5.82 12.50 -118.98
CA SER A 841 -6.00 13.10 -120.31
C SER A 841 -4.69 13.64 -120.90
N THR A 842 -4.64 13.85 -122.22
CA THR A 842 -3.44 14.37 -122.92
C THR A 842 -3.06 15.76 -122.43
N LEU A 843 -4.05 16.65 -122.25
CA LEU A 843 -3.86 17.98 -121.69
C LEU A 843 -3.36 17.95 -120.24
N ALA A 844 -3.83 17.01 -119.43
CA ALA A 844 -3.41 16.87 -118.04
C ALA A 844 -1.98 16.30 -117.91
N LYS A 845 -1.58 15.39 -118.80
CA LYS A 845 -0.20 14.87 -118.86
C LYS A 845 0.82 15.89 -119.36
N GLY A 846 0.35 16.98 -119.96
CA GLY A 846 1.15 18.07 -120.48
C GLY A 846 1.54 17.89 -121.95
N VAL A 847 1.43 18.96 -122.72
CA VAL A 847 1.69 19.01 -124.16
C VAL A 847 2.91 19.89 -124.45
N GLN A 848 3.72 19.52 -125.44
CA GLN A 848 4.82 20.38 -125.92
C GLN A 848 4.25 21.48 -126.83
N VAL A 849 4.44 22.74 -126.44
CA VAL A 849 4.08 23.91 -127.25
C VAL A 849 5.34 24.73 -127.51
N THR A 850 5.49 25.27 -128.73
CA THR A 850 6.62 26.13 -129.10
C THR A 850 6.32 27.62 -128.90
N ALA A 851 7.33 28.44 -128.64
CA ALA A 851 7.19 29.89 -128.61
C ALA A 851 6.66 30.42 -129.97
N GLY A 852 5.63 31.26 -129.94
CA GLY A 852 4.95 31.74 -131.15
C GLY A 852 3.64 32.46 -130.86
N THR A 853 2.97 32.90 -131.91
CA THR A 853 1.59 33.43 -131.85
C THR A 853 0.69 32.48 -132.63
N TYR A 854 -0.37 32.03 -131.98
CA TYR A 854 -1.32 31.04 -132.49
C TYR A 854 -2.73 31.65 -132.50
N THR A 855 -3.60 31.10 -133.33
CA THR A 855 -5.01 31.49 -133.42
C THR A 855 -5.84 30.23 -133.39
N ASP A 856 -6.70 30.11 -132.38
CA ASP A 856 -7.51 28.92 -132.15
C ASP A 856 -8.67 28.77 -133.15
N SER A 857 -9.39 27.66 -133.06
CA SER A 857 -10.50 27.31 -133.95
C SER A 857 -11.67 28.31 -133.93
N TYR A 858 -11.77 29.17 -132.90
CA TYR A 858 -12.74 30.28 -132.82
C TYR A 858 -12.15 31.64 -133.22
N GLY A 859 -10.91 31.69 -133.70
CA GLY A 859 -10.25 32.91 -134.16
C GLY A 859 -9.64 33.76 -133.04
N ARG A 860 -9.56 33.26 -131.81
CA ARG A 860 -8.95 33.97 -130.67
C ARG A 860 -7.44 33.78 -130.74
N THR A 861 -6.68 34.88 -130.68
CA THR A 861 -5.21 34.84 -130.84
C THR A 861 -4.50 34.87 -129.48
N VAL A 862 -3.59 33.91 -129.28
CA VAL A 862 -2.75 33.78 -128.08
C VAL A 862 -1.27 33.83 -128.43
N THR A 863 -0.45 34.34 -127.51
CA THR A 863 1.02 34.40 -127.68
C THR A 863 1.70 33.59 -126.59
N VAL A 864 2.50 32.61 -127.01
CA VAL A 864 3.26 31.70 -126.17
C VAL A 864 4.69 32.23 -126.05
N ALA A 865 5.08 32.65 -124.84
CA ALA A 865 6.34 33.36 -124.62
C ALA A 865 7.61 32.49 -124.64
N ALA A 866 7.46 31.17 -124.43
CA ALA A 866 8.58 30.21 -124.39
C ALA A 866 8.13 28.83 -124.89
N SER A 867 9.06 28.02 -125.39
CA SER A 867 8.77 26.62 -125.72
C SER A 867 8.87 25.74 -124.47
N GLY A 868 7.95 24.79 -124.28
CA GLY A 868 8.00 23.87 -123.13
C GLY A 868 6.78 22.95 -123.01
N THR A 869 6.75 22.18 -121.91
CA THR A 869 5.58 21.40 -121.50
C THR A 869 4.56 22.28 -120.79
N TYR A 870 3.32 22.29 -121.24
CA TYR A 870 2.22 23.03 -120.61
C TYR A 870 1.04 22.12 -120.31
N TYR A 871 0.43 22.32 -119.13
CA TYR A 871 -0.59 21.44 -118.56
C TYR A 871 -1.93 22.18 -118.46
N ASN A 872 -3.03 21.51 -118.80
CA ASN A 872 -4.39 22.04 -118.62
C ASN A 872 -5.26 20.99 -117.91
N LEU A 873 -5.85 21.38 -116.79
CA LEU A 873 -6.48 20.47 -115.83
C LEU A 873 -8.00 20.67 -115.68
N LEU A 874 -8.59 21.58 -116.46
CA LEU A 874 -10.00 21.96 -116.40
C LEU A 874 -10.59 22.25 -117.79
N GLY A 875 -10.04 21.63 -118.85
CA GLY A 875 -10.56 21.80 -120.22
C GLY A 875 -10.55 23.23 -120.77
N ILE A 876 -9.85 24.18 -120.14
CA ILE A 876 -10.01 25.62 -120.42
C ILE A 876 -9.52 25.92 -121.84
N HIS A 877 -10.41 26.42 -122.71
CA HIS A 877 -10.18 26.58 -124.16
C HIS A 877 -9.86 25.26 -124.92
N ALA A 878 -10.28 24.10 -124.41
CA ALA A 878 -10.18 22.82 -125.12
C ALA A 878 -11.33 22.66 -126.14
N ASP A 879 -11.31 23.52 -127.16
CA ASP A 879 -12.35 23.68 -128.18
C ASP A 879 -12.60 22.42 -129.05
N ASP A 880 -13.87 22.04 -129.29
CA ASP A 880 -14.28 20.81 -130.02
C ASP A 880 -13.51 20.51 -131.32
N ALA A 881 -13.15 21.55 -132.08
CA ALA A 881 -12.49 21.40 -133.37
C ALA A 881 -11.00 21.05 -133.29
N SER A 882 -10.32 21.34 -132.17
CA SER A 882 -8.90 21.03 -131.94
C SER A 882 -8.53 21.04 -130.43
N PRO A 883 -9.20 20.25 -129.58
CA PRO A 883 -9.23 20.51 -128.13
C PRO A 883 -7.88 20.34 -127.42
N VAL A 884 -7.02 19.46 -127.95
CA VAL A 884 -5.66 19.25 -127.42
C VAL A 884 -4.71 20.37 -127.84
N THR A 885 -4.91 20.96 -129.02
CA THR A 885 -4.08 22.05 -129.55
C THR A 885 -4.43 23.34 -128.83
N ASP A 886 -5.65 23.83 -129.03
CA ASP A 886 -6.17 25.12 -128.60
C ASP A 886 -6.06 25.25 -127.07
N GLY A 887 -6.44 24.19 -126.33
CA GLY A 887 -6.33 24.12 -124.87
C GLY A 887 -4.89 24.03 -124.33
N SER A 888 -3.93 23.58 -125.15
CA SER A 888 -2.49 23.59 -124.77
C SER A 888 -1.82 24.93 -125.06
N GLU A 889 -2.17 25.57 -126.18
CA GLU A 889 -1.66 26.89 -126.57
C GLU A 889 -2.20 27.98 -125.64
N TYR A 890 -3.45 27.85 -125.19
CA TYR A 890 -4.00 28.69 -124.12
C TYR A 890 -3.21 28.50 -122.81
N ALA A 891 -3.02 27.27 -122.34
CA ALA A 891 -2.24 26.97 -121.13
C ALA A 891 -0.79 27.48 -121.22
N ALA A 892 -0.20 27.43 -122.42
CA ALA A 892 1.12 27.96 -122.71
C ALA A 892 1.17 29.51 -122.66
N SER A 893 0.13 30.19 -123.15
CA SER A 893 -0.01 31.65 -123.02
C SER A 893 -0.18 32.10 -121.57
N GLN A 894 -0.82 31.29 -120.73
CA GLN A 894 -0.98 31.54 -119.29
C GLN A 894 0.22 31.03 -118.45
N ASN A 895 1.27 30.51 -119.10
CA ASN A 895 2.48 29.95 -118.49
C ASN A 895 2.20 28.82 -117.46
N TRP A 896 1.26 27.93 -117.75
CA TRP A 896 0.95 26.74 -116.93
C TRP A 896 1.98 25.62 -117.13
N ASN A 897 3.25 25.94 -116.86
CA ASN A 897 4.42 25.10 -117.16
C ASN A 897 4.72 24.00 -116.12
N THR A 898 3.86 23.88 -115.10
CA THR A 898 3.88 22.84 -114.07
C THR A 898 2.45 22.50 -113.67
N VAL A 899 2.23 21.30 -113.11
CA VAL A 899 0.91 20.89 -112.62
C VAL A 899 0.36 21.89 -111.59
N ALA A 900 1.17 22.32 -110.62
CA ALA A 900 0.77 23.34 -109.64
C ALA A 900 0.41 24.70 -110.26
N ALA A 901 1.12 25.13 -111.31
CA ALA A 901 0.77 26.36 -112.04
C ALA A 901 -0.56 26.22 -112.80
N ALA A 902 -0.85 25.04 -113.36
CA ALA A 902 -2.13 24.73 -114.00
C ALA A 902 -3.29 24.65 -113.00
N ILE A 903 -3.08 24.10 -111.80
CA ILE A 903 -4.07 24.11 -110.71
C ILE A 903 -4.39 25.55 -110.32
N ALA A 904 -3.37 26.37 -110.05
CA ALA A 904 -3.55 27.76 -109.65
C ALA A 904 -4.21 28.62 -110.74
N GLY A 905 -3.77 28.49 -111.99
CA GLY A 905 -4.33 29.24 -113.12
C GLY A 905 -5.73 28.80 -113.51
N GLY A 906 -6.01 27.50 -113.46
CA GLY A 906 -7.35 26.95 -113.68
C GLY A 906 -8.34 27.39 -112.60
N ALA A 907 -7.93 27.34 -111.32
CA ALA A 907 -8.70 27.90 -110.22
C ALA A 907 -8.96 29.40 -110.40
N GLN A 908 -7.95 30.19 -110.80
CA GLN A 908 -8.13 31.62 -111.09
C GLN A 908 -9.17 31.85 -112.20
N TRP A 909 -9.18 31.02 -113.23
CA TRP A 909 -10.12 31.12 -114.35
C TRP A 909 -11.55 30.77 -113.93
N ILE A 910 -11.75 29.66 -113.21
CA ILE A 910 -13.08 29.27 -112.68
C ILE A 910 -13.61 30.32 -111.70
N SER A 911 -12.77 30.80 -110.78
CA SER A 911 -13.15 31.83 -109.81
C SER A 911 -13.62 33.10 -110.51
N ARG A 912 -12.89 33.55 -111.53
CA ARG A 912 -13.19 34.81 -112.23
C ARG A 912 -14.40 34.72 -113.16
N ASN A 913 -14.66 33.58 -113.80
CA ASN A 913 -15.73 33.49 -114.79
C ASN A 913 -17.06 32.96 -114.22
N TYR A 914 -17.03 32.24 -113.09
CA TYR A 914 -18.23 31.61 -112.51
C TYR A 914 -18.42 31.96 -111.02
N ILE A 915 -17.53 31.50 -110.13
CA ILE A 915 -17.82 31.46 -108.68
C ILE A 915 -17.79 32.86 -108.02
N ASN A 916 -16.88 33.75 -108.43
CA ASN A 916 -16.71 35.11 -107.89
C ASN A 916 -16.79 36.17 -109.02
N ASN A 917 -17.55 35.88 -110.07
CA ASN A 917 -17.62 36.65 -111.32
C ASN A 917 -18.06 38.11 -111.10
N SER A 918 -19.14 38.34 -110.34
CA SER A 918 -19.64 39.68 -110.02
C SER A 918 -18.66 40.52 -109.21
N GLN A 919 -17.80 39.87 -108.42
CA GLN A 919 -16.81 40.52 -107.56
C GLN A 919 -15.50 40.84 -108.31
N LEU A 920 -15.16 40.05 -109.34
CA LEU A 920 -13.89 40.13 -110.08
C LEU A 920 -14.00 40.80 -111.47
N ASN A 921 -15.19 41.26 -111.89
CA ASN A 921 -15.45 41.84 -113.21
C ASN A 921 -16.19 43.19 -113.13
N THR A 922 -15.45 44.26 -112.84
CA THR A 922 -15.98 45.58 -112.43
C THR A 922 -16.35 46.55 -113.57
N VAL A 923 -16.52 46.08 -114.80
CA VAL A 923 -16.94 46.93 -115.94
C VAL A 923 -18.44 47.25 -115.86
N SER A 924 -18.80 48.53 -115.93
CA SER A 924 -20.15 49.05 -115.65
C SER A 924 -21.19 48.80 -116.75
N PHE A 925 -21.45 47.53 -117.07
CA PHE A 925 -22.60 47.09 -117.86
C PHE A 925 -23.23 45.88 -117.15
N SER A 926 -24.53 45.92 -116.90
CA SER A 926 -25.26 44.88 -116.15
C SER A 926 -25.22 43.52 -116.87
N GLY A 927 -24.85 42.45 -116.16
CA GLY A 927 -24.89 41.09 -116.71
C GLY A 927 -23.96 40.04 -116.08
N TYR A 928 -23.09 40.40 -115.12
CA TYR A 928 -22.24 39.44 -114.39
C TYR A 928 -22.84 39.12 -113.00
N TYR A 929 -22.90 37.84 -112.65
CA TYR A 929 -23.43 37.30 -111.41
C TYR A 929 -22.58 36.10 -110.96
N ASP A 930 -22.54 35.82 -109.66
CA ASP A 930 -21.84 34.67 -109.10
C ASP A 930 -22.69 33.39 -109.26
N GLN A 931 -22.06 32.30 -109.72
CA GLN A 931 -22.61 30.93 -109.76
C GLN A 931 -21.90 30.07 -108.69
N PRO A 932 -22.24 30.20 -107.39
CA PRO A 932 -21.51 29.59 -106.28
C PRO A 932 -21.89 28.12 -105.98
N THR A 933 -22.58 27.43 -106.89
CA THR A 933 -22.94 26.00 -106.77
C THR A 933 -22.77 25.29 -108.13
N LEU A 934 -22.59 23.97 -108.12
CA LEU A 934 -22.53 23.18 -109.37
C LEU A 934 -23.85 23.26 -110.13
N TYR A 935 -24.97 23.28 -109.40
CA TYR A 935 -26.30 23.49 -109.97
C TYR A 935 -26.37 24.81 -110.74
N GLU A 936 -25.90 25.91 -110.16
CA GLU A 936 -25.90 27.22 -110.83
C GLU A 936 -24.91 27.31 -112.00
N MET A 937 -23.77 26.62 -111.91
CA MET A 937 -22.81 26.49 -113.02
C MET A 937 -23.34 25.65 -114.19
N LYS A 938 -24.22 24.66 -113.95
CA LYS A 938 -24.77 23.80 -115.01
C LYS A 938 -26.09 24.28 -115.59
N TRP A 939 -27.01 24.81 -114.78
CA TRP A 939 -28.38 25.10 -115.23
C TRP A 939 -28.65 26.58 -115.49
N ASP A 940 -27.75 27.47 -115.00
CA ASP A 940 -27.82 28.93 -115.14
C ASP A 940 -29.22 29.55 -114.85
N PRO A 941 -29.73 29.42 -113.60
CA PRO A 941 -31.03 29.97 -113.22
C PRO A 941 -31.07 31.50 -113.24
N GLU A 942 -29.94 32.16 -113.00
CA GLU A 942 -29.81 33.62 -113.01
C GLU A 942 -29.80 34.15 -114.45
N GLY A 943 -29.01 33.57 -115.37
CA GLY A 943 -29.04 33.92 -116.79
C GLY A 943 -30.40 33.67 -117.43
N THR A 944 -31.08 32.59 -117.04
CA THR A 944 -32.46 32.29 -117.44
C THR A 944 -33.45 33.38 -116.99
N ALA A 945 -33.29 33.94 -115.79
CA ALA A 945 -34.09 35.06 -115.31
C ALA A 945 -33.75 36.39 -116.02
N LEU A 946 -32.46 36.60 -116.37
CA LEU A 946 -31.96 37.88 -116.86
C LEU A 946 -32.17 38.15 -118.36
N HIS A 947 -32.34 37.13 -119.22
CA HIS A 947 -32.24 37.38 -120.67
C HIS A 947 -33.17 36.63 -121.63
N ASN A 948 -33.94 37.43 -122.37
CA ASN A 948 -34.39 37.15 -123.75
C ASN A 948 -33.46 37.85 -124.78
N ALA A 949 -32.15 37.92 -124.51
CA ALA A 949 -31.19 38.68 -125.35
C ALA A 949 -29.70 38.24 -125.31
N ARG A 950 -29.29 37.27 -124.48
CA ARG A 950 -27.99 36.59 -124.53
C ARG A 950 -28.19 35.11 -124.17
N GLY A 951 -27.32 34.24 -124.66
CA GLY A 951 -27.36 32.80 -124.34
C GLY A 951 -26.95 32.50 -122.90
N SER A 952 -27.23 31.27 -122.46
CA SER A 952 -26.88 30.77 -121.13
C SER A 952 -25.36 30.73 -120.91
N SER A 953 -24.96 30.92 -119.65
CA SER A 953 -23.57 30.84 -119.17
C SER A 953 -23.35 29.52 -118.43
N GLU A 954 -23.73 28.42 -119.07
CA GLU A 954 -23.50 27.06 -118.59
C GLU A 954 -22.02 26.69 -118.74
N TYR A 955 -21.44 26.03 -117.75
CA TYR A 955 -20.06 25.55 -117.83
C TYR A 955 -19.89 24.38 -118.81
N ALA A 956 -20.90 23.50 -118.90
CA ALA A 956 -20.87 22.29 -119.72
C ALA A 956 -22.25 21.96 -120.30
N THR A 957 -22.26 21.37 -121.50
CA THR A 957 -23.45 20.91 -122.22
C THR A 957 -23.93 19.52 -121.80
N ASP A 958 -23.13 18.77 -121.05
CA ASP A 958 -23.48 17.45 -120.52
C ASP A 958 -24.44 17.59 -119.31
N GLU A 959 -25.62 16.98 -119.41
CA GLU A 959 -26.64 16.96 -118.35
C GLU A 959 -26.10 16.36 -117.03
N ASP A 960 -25.21 15.36 -117.12
CA ASP A 960 -24.65 14.64 -115.96
C ASP A 960 -23.41 15.33 -115.34
N TRP A 961 -22.97 16.50 -115.85
CA TRP A 961 -21.73 17.15 -115.40
C TRP A 961 -21.75 17.54 -113.91
N ALA A 962 -22.82 18.21 -113.45
CA ALA A 962 -22.94 18.66 -112.05
C ALA A 962 -22.97 17.45 -111.09
N PHE A 963 -23.81 16.46 -111.43
CA PHE A 963 -23.91 15.19 -110.70
C PHE A 963 -22.57 14.45 -110.67
N SER A 964 -21.80 14.43 -111.77
CA SER A 964 -20.52 13.73 -111.85
C SER A 964 -19.46 14.31 -110.90
N ILE A 965 -19.42 15.64 -110.73
CA ILE A 965 -18.52 16.29 -109.76
C ILE A 965 -19.05 16.09 -108.33
N ALA A 966 -20.34 16.30 -108.10
CA ALA A 966 -20.99 16.08 -106.80
C ALA A 966 -20.82 14.64 -106.29
N LYS A 967 -20.83 13.66 -107.20
CA LYS A 967 -20.57 12.24 -106.93
C LYS A 967 -19.15 11.93 -106.49
N ILE A 968 -18.15 12.71 -106.91
CA ILE A 968 -16.80 12.62 -106.35
C ILE A 968 -16.76 13.30 -104.98
N MET A 969 -17.39 14.48 -104.82
CA MET A 969 -17.44 15.20 -103.53
C MET A 969 -18.15 14.37 -102.44
N ALA A 970 -19.19 13.61 -102.81
CA ALA A 970 -19.92 12.70 -101.92
C ALA A 970 -19.11 11.46 -101.48
N GLN A 971 -18.12 11.00 -102.27
CA GLN A 971 -17.26 9.86 -101.90
C GLN A 971 -16.33 10.17 -100.73
N TYR A 972 -16.05 11.45 -100.48
CA TYR A 972 -15.19 11.93 -99.39
C TYR A 972 -16.01 12.81 -98.42
N SER A 973 -17.26 12.41 -98.16
CA SER A 973 -18.18 13.12 -97.26
C SER A 973 -17.59 13.37 -95.87
N ASP A 974 -16.70 12.49 -95.43
CA ASP A 974 -16.13 12.48 -94.09
C ASP A 974 -15.15 13.65 -93.88
N ILE A 975 -14.59 14.21 -94.97
CA ILE A 975 -13.84 15.49 -94.93
C ILE A 975 -14.70 16.59 -94.30
N PHE A 976 -16.02 16.56 -94.48
CA PHE A 976 -16.91 17.61 -93.96
C PHE A 976 -17.32 17.42 -92.49
N THR A 977 -17.02 16.28 -91.85
CA THR A 977 -17.60 15.92 -90.54
C THR A 977 -17.33 16.96 -89.44
N ASP A 978 -16.12 17.52 -89.38
CA ASP A 978 -15.70 18.51 -88.39
C ASP A 978 -15.63 19.94 -88.95
N LYS A 979 -16.10 20.17 -90.19
CA LYS A 979 -15.91 21.42 -90.94
C LYS A 979 -17.25 22.07 -91.27
N ASN A 980 -17.30 23.41 -91.27
CA ASN A 980 -18.55 24.12 -91.56
C ASN A 980 -18.90 24.03 -93.05
N VAL A 981 -20.14 23.62 -93.35
CA VAL A 981 -20.64 23.47 -94.72
C VAL A 981 -21.85 24.36 -94.94
N THR A 982 -21.86 25.09 -96.06
CA THR A 982 -23.03 25.85 -96.53
C THR A 982 -23.54 25.26 -97.83
N PHE A 983 -24.85 25.05 -97.92
CA PHE A 983 -25.56 24.74 -99.16
C PHE A 983 -26.44 25.94 -99.57
N TYR A 984 -26.42 26.32 -100.84
CA TYR A 984 -27.36 27.29 -101.41
C TYR A 984 -28.43 26.54 -102.20
N LEU A 985 -29.67 26.56 -101.74
CA LEU A 985 -30.79 25.82 -102.32
C LEU A 985 -31.68 26.74 -103.16
N PRO A 986 -31.69 26.62 -104.50
CA PRO A 986 -32.54 27.42 -105.37
C PRO A 986 -34.01 27.33 -105.01
N GLN A 987 -34.69 28.48 -105.00
CA GLN A 987 -36.14 28.62 -104.88
C GLN A 987 -36.66 29.36 -106.12
N PHE A 988 -37.69 28.80 -106.75
CA PHE A 988 -38.25 29.30 -108.01
C PHE A 988 -39.69 29.81 -107.82
N ASN A 989 -40.09 30.73 -108.69
CA ASN A 989 -41.48 31.18 -108.78
C ASN A 989 -42.39 30.03 -109.25
N SER A 990 -43.63 30.03 -108.76
CA SER A 990 -44.69 29.04 -109.04
C SER A 990 -45.41 29.26 -110.37
#